data_AF-A0A7J2SXS4-F1
#
_entry.id   AF-A0A7J2SXS4-F1
#
_cell.length_a   1.000
_cell.length_b   1.000
_cell.length_c   1.000
_cell.angle_alpha   90.00
_cell.angle_beta   90.00
_cell.angle_gamma   90.00
#
_symmetry.space_group_name_H-M   'P 1'
#
loop_
_entity.id
_entity.type
_entity.pdbx_description
1 polymer ?
#
loop_
_entity_poly.entity_id
_entity_poly.type
_entity_poly.pdbx_seq_one_letter_code
_entity_poly.pdbx_strand_id
1 'polypeptide(L)'
;MRAEARRPRVLIASSSVGLGHVARDLHLRRSMAWADVEWLTAGAALAFLEENGERVHPASRLLRSLGDVVGGSIIRGCAVRVRPGPLRDLVSAVRRNAELLEDLVDLDSYDLVVADEFWELLMSGRRPRRGAFLTDFVDLSPRRWWAPLRPLVSRLGDAIRRRAAERFDLLVHVGAWGSAPGFWRPGQLPTDAAASEPLPPEGPVVVNVGGTRAGCRVAHELSAELRARGVEHAVLGRCPGAVFTGRPGDLLRAARAVVALAGYSSLLEVSFLRRPAVVMFIRGHFEHEENASAFAGRSGYRVLRCAEGAGHASAVADALMEVLREDADPPSFVDATEEVASALRGLAGGRAPRNPLYPEGVRRARVVPSFDSMLIAVAVGAIVGLVNEYRKISGARVPMGLRTSIFISLLGYSGALLYQVSGSVAILAVTIAAAAVVATAVYLARAAVSRSLGATTYVAMILLFFAGSLVGMGLYEYGFALSILLAALSLYKTELLGAISRIRREELLAIVNLLVISALILPMLPDRYIGPYGAFNPYEFWLTVVVVGVIFFAQYVALRVSRRGLLAFTLIGAIVSSTTVALSLVELANRRRELGTSVALNIAVSNVPMALFQAGAVLYVVGGAAALAAALPALLAGLAASAAVLAAGSGRLSPEGVEPPQAPLPIARIFEFAALLFAITAAARVVGAALPQALPTAIAASALANVLGAIYAVGTLFASGRITAAEAGYLASIALLAGAAEKVGIAALLRDGRARALAAALNVAISCAVAAALILRRGRPARPSAGSPPRASS
;
A
#
# COMPACT_ATOMS: atom_id res chain seq x y z
N MET A 1 -49.63 22.54 -22.99
CA MET A 1 -48.31 22.87 -22.39
C MET A 1 -47.50 21.59 -22.32
N ARG A 2 -46.47 21.43 -23.17
CA ARG A 2 -45.46 20.37 -22.98
C ARG A 2 -44.61 20.80 -21.77
N ALA A 3 -44.61 20.00 -20.71
CA ALA A 3 -43.72 20.23 -19.57
C ALA A 3 -42.27 20.31 -20.10
N GLU A 4 -41.55 21.39 -19.79
CA GLU A 4 -40.12 21.48 -20.07
C GLU A 4 -39.44 20.29 -19.41
N ALA A 5 -38.81 19.43 -20.21
CA ALA A 5 -38.10 18.27 -19.70
C ALA A 5 -36.96 18.76 -18.79
N ARG A 6 -36.97 18.35 -17.52
CA ARG A 6 -35.91 18.68 -16.54
C ARG A 6 -34.55 18.33 -17.14
N ARG A 7 -33.60 19.27 -17.11
CA ARG A 7 -32.21 18.97 -17.50
C ARG A 7 -31.65 17.88 -16.57
N PRO A 8 -30.99 16.83 -17.10
CA PRO A 8 -30.36 15.81 -16.28
C PRO A 8 -29.29 16.43 -15.39
N ARG A 9 -29.26 16.03 -14.12
CA ARG A 9 -28.21 16.41 -13.18
C ARG A 9 -27.01 15.51 -13.41
N VAL A 10 -25.84 16.10 -13.67
CA VAL A 10 -24.62 15.34 -13.97
C VAL A 10 -23.52 15.74 -13.00
N LEU A 11 -22.92 14.74 -12.35
CA LEU A 11 -21.74 14.95 -11.50
C LEU A 11 -20.48 14.68 -12.34
N ILE A 12 -19.61 15.68 -12.52
CA ILE A 12 -18.29 15.48 -13.11
C ILE A 12 -17.24 15.43 -11.98
N ALA A 13 -16.71 14.25 -11.73
CA ALA A 13 -15.64 13.99 -10.79
C ALA A 13 -14.29 13.98 -11.53
N SER A 14 -13.53 15.08 -11.43
CA SER A 14 -12.31 15.30 -12.21
C SER A 14 -11.06 15.17 -11.33
N SER A 15 -10.06 14.43 -11.79
CA SER A 15 -8.80 14.20 -11.08
C SER A 15 -8.16 15.52 -10.61
N SER A 16 -7.75 15.53 -9.35
CA SER A 16 -6.97 16.67 -8.79
C SER A 16 -5.48 16.60 -9.14
N VAL A 17 -5.04 15.57 -9.88
CA VAL A 17 -3.64 15.33 -10.24
C VAL A 17 -3.28 16.17 -11.47
N GLY A 18 -2.95 17.44 -11.24
CA GLY A 18 -2.61 18.37 -12.31
C GLY A 18 -3.84 19.05 -12.92
N LEU A 19 -3.61 20.14 -13.65
CA LEU A 19 -4.69 20.99 -14.19
C LEU A 19 -5.16 20.55 -15.57
N GLY A 20 -4.42 19.66 -16.23
CA GLY A 20 -4.77 19.18 -17.57
C GLY A 20 -6.11 18.45 -17.61
N HIS A 21 -6.41 17.63 -16.60
CA HIS A 21 -7.69 16.92 -16.44
C HIS A 21 -8.86 17.90 -16.35
N VAL A 22 -8.84 18.79 -15.36
CA VAL A 22 -9.94 19.72 -15.15
C VAL A 22 -10.12 20.71 -16.32
N ALA A 23 -9.04 21.10 -17.00
CA ALA A 23 -9.11 21.98 -18.16
C ALA A 23 -9.74 21.30 -19.40
N ARG A 24 -9.41 20.02 -19.66
CA ARG A 24 -10.07 19.26 -20.74
C ARG A 24 -11.53 18.93 -20.40
N ASP A 25 -11.81 18.62 -19.14
CA ASP A 25 -13.16 18.29 -18.71
C ASP A 25 -14.05 19.53 -18.78
N LEU A 26 -13.50 20.72 -18.48
CA LEU A 26 -14.22 21.99 -18.64
C LEU A 26 -14.52 22.27 -20.12
N HIS A 27 -13.62 21.93 -21.04
CA HIS A 27 -13.90 22.01 -22.47
C HIS A 27 -15.06 21.06 -22.86
N LEU A 28 -14.99 19.79 -22.45
CA LEU A 28 -16.06 18.82 -22.66
C LEU A 28 -17.41 19.28 -22.07
N ARG A 29 -17.38 19.90 -20.88
CA ARG A 29 -18.56 20.48 -20.22
C ARG A 29 -19.27 21.52 -21.09
N ARG A 30 -18.56 22.27 -21.93
CA ARG A 30 -19.16 23.30 -22.82
C ARG A 30 -20.05 22.66 -23.89
N SER A 31 -19.68 21.48 -24.40
CA SER A 31 -20.51 20.66 -25.29
C SER A 31 -21.66 19.93 -24.55
N MET A 32 -21.75 20.07 -23.22
CA MET A 32 -22.81 19.49 -22.38
C MET A 32 -23.87 20.52 -21.95
N ALA A 33 -24.20 21.49 -22.79
CA ALA A 33 -25.27 22.48 -22.50
C ALA A 33 -26.65 21.85 -22.19
N TRP A 34 -26.82 20.58 -22.55
CA TRP A 34 -27.99 19.76 -22.24
C TRP A 34 -28.08 19.29 -20.76
N ALA A 35 -27.02 19.44 -19.96
CA ALA A 35 -26.93 18.97 -18.57
C ALA A 35 -26.80 20.10 -17.55
N ASP A 36 -27.34 19.84 -16.35
CA ASP A 36 -27.09 20.62 -15.15
C ASP A 36 -25.89 20.00 -14.40
N VAL A 37 -24.70 20.58 -14.58
CA VAL A 37 -23.45 19.99 -14.07
C VAL A 37 -23.09 20.53 -12.70
N GLU A 38 -22.62 19.63 -11.86
CA GLU A 38 -21.96 19.89 -10.60
C GLU A 38 -20.61 19.17 -10.56
N TRP A 39 -19.59 19.80 -9.98
CA TRP A 39 -18.22 19.32 -10.02
C TRP A 39 -17.76 18.73 -8.70
N LEU A 40 -16.93 17.70 -8.78
CA LEU A 40 -16.26 17.10 -7.64
C LEU A 40 -14.76 16.98 -7.92
N THR A 41 -13.96 17.85 -7.31
CA THR A 41 -12.49 17.77 -7.36
C THR A 41 -11.86 18.37 -6.09
N ALA A 42 -10.54 18.58 -6.06
CA ALA A 42 -9.81 19.13 -4.93
C ALA A 42 -8.62 19.99 -5.34
N GLY A 43 -8.10 20.80 -4.41
CA GLY A 43 -6.84 21.53 -4.57
C GLY A 43 -6.87 22.55 -5.71
N ALA A 44 -5.82 22.56 -6.55
CA ALA A 44 -5.71 23.53 -7.64
C ALA A 44 -6.82 23.39 -8.70
N ALA A 45 -7.28 22.16 -8.94
CA ALA A 45 -8.39 21.93 -9.87
C ALA A 45 -9.71 22.53 -9.36
N LEU A 46 -9.93 22.52 -8.04
CA LEU A 46 -11.08 23.18 -7.42
C LEU A 46 -11.02 24.70 -7.61
N ALA A 47 -9.86 25.31 -7.31
CA ALA A 47 -9.67 26.75 -7.49
C ALA A 47 -9.89 27.17 -8.96
N PHE A 48 -9.39 26.37 -9.91
CA PHE A 48 -9.59 26.61 -11.34
C PHE A 48 -11.07 26.61 -11.74
N LEU A 49 -11.89 25.70 -11.21
CA LEU A 49 -13.33 25.67 -11.47
C LEU A 49 -14.06 26.84 -10.82
N GLU A 50 -13.71 27.20 -9.58
CA GLU A 50 -14.30 28.34 -8.87
C GLU A 50 -14.00 29.67 -9.61
N GLU A 51 -12.77 29.85 -10.12
CA GLU A 51 -12.39 31.00 -10.96
C GLU A 51 -13.15 31.06 -12.29
N ASN A 52 -13.54 29.90 -12.84
CA ASN A 52 -14.35 29.80 -14.06
C ASN A 52 -15.87 29.87 -13.77
N GLY A 53 -16.28 30.09 -12.52
CA GLY A 53 -17.68 30.25 -12.14
C GLY A 53 -18.50 28.96 -12.17
N GLU A 54 -17.84 27.80 -12.14
CA GLU A 54 -18.51 26.50 -12.16
C GLU A 54 -19.08 26.12 -10.78
N ARG A 55 -20.19 25.39 -10.76
CA ARG A 55 -20.81 24.91 -9.51
C ARG A 55 -20.10 23.68 -8.98
N VAL A 56 -19.53 23.78 -7.79
CA VAL A 56 -18.74 22.74 -7.14
C VAL A 56 -19.47 22.15 -5.93
N HIS A 57 -19.44 20.83 -5.79
CA HIS A 57 -20.05 20.11 -4.68
C HIS A 57 -19.34 20.44 -3.37
N PRO A 58 -20.03 20.65 -2.23
CA PRO A 58 -19.40 21.03 -0.96
C PRO A 58 -18.29 20.08 -0.48
N ALA A 59 -18.43 18.78 -0.78
CA ALA A 59 -17.43 17.77 -0.44
C ALA A 59 -16.04 18.08 -1.03
N SER A 60 -15.95 18.80 -2.16
CA SER A 60 -14.68 19.20 -2.78
C SER A 60 -13.74 19.96 -1.85
N ARG A 61 -14.29 20.73 -0.90
CA ARG A 61 -13.49 21.49 0.08
C ARG A 61 -12.91 20.61 1.20
N LEU A 62 -13.42 19.39 1.35
CA LEU A 62 -13.00 18.43 2.38
C LEU A 62 -12.03 17.37 1.85
N LEU A 63 -12.01 17.19 0.52
CA LEU A 63 -11.11 16.27 -0.16
C LEU A 63 -9.66 16.73 -0.04
N ARG A 64 -8.78 15.76 0.21
CA ARG A 64 -7.34 15.99 0.15
C ARG A 64 -6.89 15.95 -1.31
N SER A 65 -6.23 17.00 -1.76
CA SER A 65 -5.65 17.12 -3.12
C SER A 65 -4.62 16.02 -3.39
N LEU A 66 -4.92 15.11 -4.32
CA LEU A 66 -3.96 14.09 -4.77
C LEU A 66 -2.81 14.72 -5.55
N GLY A 67 -3.07 15.78 -6.31
CA GLY A 67 -2.03 16.54 -7.02
C GLY A 67 -0.96 17.11 -6.08
N ASP A 68 -1.35 17.59 -4.90
CA ASP A 68 -0.38 18.09 -3.90
C ASP A 68 0.43 16.96 -3.25
N VAL A 69 -0.18 15.78 -3.05
CA VAL A 69 0.53 14.59 -2.55
C VAL A 69 1.53 14.08 -3.60
N VAL A 70 1.07 13.89 -4.84
CA VAL A 70 1.90 13.39 -5.96
C VAL A 70 3.02 14.37 -6.29
N GLY A 71 2.70 15.66 -6.47
CA GLY A 71 3.66 16.71 -6.82
C GLY A 71 4.57 17.15 -5.67
N GLY A 72 4.21 16.86 -4.42
CA GLY A 72 5.05 17.17 -3.25
C GLY A 72 6.04 16.06 -2.87
N SER A 73 5.71 14.80 -3.15
CA SER A 73 6.40 13.65 -2.56
C SER A 73 6.85 12.57 -3.54
N ILE A 74 6.17 12.42 -4.70
CA ILE A 74 6.42 11.35 -5.68
C ILE A 74 7.18 11.89 -6.90
N ILE A 75 6.79 13.04 -7.42
CA ILE A 75 7.42 13.68 -8.58
C ILE A 75 8.19 14.92 -8.10
N ARG A 76 9.52 14.86 -8.12
CA ARG A 76 10.36 15.98 -7.66
C ARG A 76 11.64 16.10 -8.47
N GLY A 77 11.91 17.32 -8.96
CA GLY A 77 13.12 17.67 -9.70
C GLY A 77 13.33 16.83 -10.95
N CYS A 78 12.38 16.88 -11.88
CA CYS A 78 12.41 16.13 -13.14
C CYS A 78 12.56 14.60 -13.02
N ALA A 79 12.24 14.00 -11.86
CA ALA A 79 12.28 12.55 -11.69
C ALA A 79 11.14 12.03 -10.82
N VAL A 80 10.65 10.84 -11.16
CA VAL A 80 9.75 10.06 -10.30
C VAL A 80 10.57 9.28 -9.28
N ARG A 81 10.23 9.42 -8.00
CA ARG A 81 10.86 8.71 -6.88
C ARG A 81 9.80 8.00 -6.05
N VAL A 82 9.62 6.71 -6.30
CA VAL A 82 8.70 5.89 -5.52
C VAL A 82 9.39 5.46 -4.22
N ARG A 83 8.86 5.91 -3.08
CA ARG A 83 9.32 5.53 -1.73
C ARG A 83 8.11 5.04 -0.90
N PRO A 84 8.30 4.12 0.06
CA PRO A 84 7.19 3.57 0.85
C PRO A 84 6.34 4.61 1.60
N GLY A 85 6.97 5.66 2.15
CA GLY A 85 6.26 6.74 2.86
C GLY A 85 5.30 7.53 1.96
N PRO A 86 5.79 8.22 0.91
CA PRO A 86 4.96 8.91 -0.08
C PRO A 86 3.85 8.05 -0.71
N LEU A 87 4.13 6.77 -0.96
CA LEU A 87 3.13 5.84 -1.49
C LEU A 87 2.03 5.55 -0.45
N ARG A 88 2.40 5.37 0.82
CA ARG A 88 1.45 5.23 1.92
C ARG A 88 0.61 6.50 2.09
N ASP A 89 1.21 7.68 1.94
CA ASP A 89 0.48 8.95 2.01
C ASP A 89 -0.56 9.07 0.88
N LEU A 90 -0.19 8.70 -0.35
CA LEU A 90 -1.11 8.65 -1.49
C LEU A 90 -2.27 7.68 -1.24
N VAL A 91 -1.97 6.44 -0.84
CA VAL A 91 -3.01 5.44 -0.54
C VAL A 91 -3.90 5.90 0.61
N SER A 92 -3.33 6.53 1.64
CA SER A 92 -4.11 7.08 2.76
C SER A 92 -5.02 8.23 2.33
N ALA A 93 -4.55 9.09 1.42
CA ALA A 93 -5.34 10.20 0.88
C ALA A 93 -6.51 9.68 0.04
N VAL A 94 -6.27 8.72 -0.84
CA VAL A 94 -7.32 8.08 -1.64
C VAL A 94 -8.36 7.39 -0.77
N ARG A 95 -7.94 6.60 0.24
CA ARG A 95 -8.87 5.91 1.15
C ARG A 95 -9.70 6.88 1.98
N ARG A 96 -9.08 7.88 2.59
CA ARG A 96 -9.78 8.92 3.34
C ARG A 96 -10.79 9.65 2.47
N ASN A 97 -10.41 10.02 1.25
CA ASN A 97 -11.32 10.68 0.33
C ASN A 97 -12.47 9.74 -0.06
N ALA A 98 -12.20 8.46 -0.34
CA ALA A 98 -13.24 7.47 -0.66
C ALA A 98 -14.26 7.31 0.47
N GLU A 99 -13.81 7.22 1.72
CA GLU A 99 -14.68 7.17 2.91
C GLU A 99 -15.54 8.45 3.02
N LEU A 100 -14.94 9.63 2.82
CA LEU A 100 -15.69 10.89 2.82
C LEU A 100 -16.74 10.96 1.71
N LEU A 101 -16.47 10.40 0.53
CA LEU A 101 -17.45 10.37 -0.56
C LEU A 101 -18.61 9.43 -0.25
N GLU A 102 -18.35 8.32 0.44
CA GLU A 102 -19.39 7.40 0.90
C GLU A 102 -20.35 8.07 1.89
N ASP A 103 -19.86 8.99 2.72
CA ASP A 103 -20.68 9.68 3.72
C ASP A 103 -21.40 10.91 3.16
N LEU A 104 -20.76 11.65 2.25
CA LEU A 104 -21.17 13.01 1.89
C LEU A 104 -21.75 13.17 0.49
N VAL A 105 -21.58 12.18 -0.40
CA VAL A 105 -22.02 12.29 -1.80
C VAL A 105 -23.08 11.24 -2.12
N ASP A 106 -24.30 11.71 -2.34
CA ASP A 106 -25.40 10.87 -2.83
C ASP A 106 -25.35 10.75 -4.36
N LEU A 107 -24.68 9.71 -4.84
CA LEU A 107 -24.57 9.42 -6.28
C LEU A 107 -25.93 9.14 -6.94
N ASP A 108 -26.93 8.66 -6.19
CA ASP A 108 -28.25 8.35 -6.74
C ASP A 108 -29.08 9.61 -7.03
N SER A 109 -28.66 10.75 -6.49
CA SER A 109 -29.26 12.07 -6.78
C SER A 109 -28.90 12.63 -8.17
N TYR A 110 -27.97 11.98 -8.88
CA TYR A 110 -27.51 12.36 -10.21
C TYR A 110 -28.00 11.38 -11.29
N ASP A 111 -28.37 11.93 -12.45
CA ASP A 111 -28.84 11.16 -13.60
C ASP A 111 -27.66 10.50 -14.35
N LEU A 112 -26.45 11.04 -14.19
CA LEU A 112 -25.18 10.53 -14.73
C LEU A 112 -24.01 10.99 -13.85
N VAL A 113 -23.02 10.11 -13.64
CA VAL A 113 -21.74 10.44 -13.02
C VAL A 113 -20.62 10.21 -14.04
N VAL A 114 -19.77 11.20 -14.23
CA VAL A 114 -18.63 11.17 -15.14
C VAL A 114 -17.37 11.30 -14.30
N ALA A 115 -16.49 10.29 -14.34
CA ALA A 115 -15.28 10.25 -13.54
C ALA A 115 -14.05 10.26 -14.45
N ASP A 116 -13.28 11.35 -14.47
CA ASP A 116 -11.99 11.44 -15.16
C ASP A 116 -10.87 11.10 -14.19
N GLU A 117 -10.36 9.87 -14.28
CA GLU A 117 -9.29 9.33 -13.43
C GLU A 117 -9.44 9.61 -11.93
N PHE A 118 -10.69 9.71 -11.48
CA PHE A 118 -11.03 10.06 -10.12
C PHE A 118 -10.96 8.82 -9.22
N TRP A 119 -9.75 8.50 -8.77
CA TRP A 119 -9.44 7.27 -8.03
C TRP A 119 -10.20 7.17 -6.70
N GLU A 120 -10.56 8.29 -6.11
CA GLU A 120 -11.35 8.36 -4.88
C GLU A 120 -12.72 7.70 -5.05
N LEU A 121 -13.41 7.98 -6.17
CA LEU A 121 -14.70 7.35 -6.47
C LEU A 121 -14.51 5.88 -6.89
N LEU A 122 -13.45 5.57 -7.63
CA LEU A 122 -13.12 4.19 -8.01
C LEU A 122 -12.86 3.27 -6.81
N MET A 123 -12.32 3.83 -5.73
CA MET A 123 -12.00 3.11 -4.49
C MET A 123 -13.14 3.13 -3.46
N SER A 124 -14.15 3.99 -3.64
CA SER A 124 -15.36 3.96 -2.82
C SER A 124 -16.14 2.65 -3.01
N GLY A 125 -17.05 2.30 -2.11
CA GLY A 125 -17.99 1.20 -2.21
C GLY A 125 -19.21 1.48 -3.10
N ARG A 126 -19.38 2.71 -3.60
CA ARG A 126 -20.59 3.14 -4.31
C ARG A 126 -20.50 3.00 -5.83
N ARG A 127 -21.59 2.58 -6.45
CA ARG A 127 -21.74 2.53 -7.92
C ARG A 127 -22.78 3.55 -8.35
N PRO A 128 -22.48 4.46 -9.29
CA PRO A 128 -23.48 5.37 -9.82
C PRO A 128 -24.55 4.61 -10.60
N ARG A 129 -25.79 5.12 -10.60
CA ARG A 129 -26.90 4.56 -11.40
C ARG A 129 -26.56 4.49 -12.89
N ARG A 130 -25.86 5.52 -13.38
CA ARG A 130 -25.26 5.58 -14.72
C ARG A 130 -23.90 6.25 -14.61
N GLY A 131 -22.87 5.59 -15.11
CA GLY A 131 -21.49 6.03 -14.92
C GLY A 131 -20.68 6.03 -16.22
N ALA A 132 -19.88 7.06 -16.45
CA ALA A 132 -18.80 7.05 -17.43
C ALA A 132 -17.45 7.24 -16.73
N PHE A 133 -16.43 6.50 -17.16
CA PHE A 133 -15.05 6.64 -16.70
C PHE A 133 -14.17 7.08 -17.86
N LEU A 134 -13.49 8.22 -17.72
CA LEU A 134 -12.51 8.71 -18.68
C LEU A 134 -11.09 8.47 -18.16
N THR A 135 -10.18 8.17 -19.08
CA THR A 135 -8.75 8.03 -18.78
C THR A 135 -7.89 8.28 -20.01
N ASP A 136 -6.74 8.92 -19.83
CA ASP A 136 -5.75 9.13 -20.88
C ASP A 136 -4.63 8.08 -20.89
N PHE A 137 -4.59 7.20 -19.89
CA PHE A 137 -3.72 6.02 -19.88
C PHE A 137 -4.49 4.73 -19.56
N VAL A 138 -4.09 3.63 -20.18
CA VAL A 138 -4.65 2.30 -19.89
C VAL A 138 -3.62 1.30 -19.39
N ASP A 139 -2.34 1.67 -19.45
CA ASP A 139 -1.22 0.92 -18.92
C ASP A 139 -0.36 1.85 -18.03
N LEU A 140 -0.11 1.41 -16.80
CA LEU A 140 0.75 2.12 -15.85
C LEU A 140 2.22 1.70 -15.97
N SER A 141 2.52 0.71 -16.82
CA SER A 141 3.86 0.21 -17.06
C SER A 141 4.46 0.85 -18.31
N PRO A 142 5.35 1.85 -18.18
CA PRO A 142 6.04 2.38 -19.35
C PRO A 142 6.93 1.29 -19.96
N ARG A 143 7.01 1.23 -21.29
CA ARG A 143 7.80 0.22 -22.03
C ARG A 143 9.27 0.13 -21.61
N ARG A 144 9.83 1.16 -20.96
CA ARG A 144 11.24 1.27 -20.54
C ARG A 144 11.48 1.15 -19.02
N TRP A 145 10.46 0.86 -18.21
CA TRP A 145 10.71 0.55 -16.80
C TRP A 145 11.53 -0.75 -16.65
N TRP A 146 12.48 -0.71 -15.71
CA TRP A 146 13.17 -1.84 -15.10
C TRP A 146 12.34 -3.15 -15.08
N ALA A 147 12.86 -4.18 -15.73
CA ALA A 147 12.19 -5.46 -15.95
C ALA A 147 11.62 -6.19 -14.70
N PRO A 148 12.18 -6.09 -13.47
CA PRO A 148 11.70 -6.90 -12.35
C PRO A 148 10.35 -6.50 -11.72
N LEU A 149 9.93 -5.22 -11.72
CA LEU A 149 8.63 -4.81 -11.12
C LEU A 149 7.51 -4.56 -12.12
N ARG A 150 7.78 -4.68 -13.43
CA ARG A 150 6.75 -4.61 -14.47
C ARG A 150 5.52 -5.51 -14.19
N PRO A 151 5.65 -6.76 -13.67
CA PRO A 151 4.49 -7.60 -13.37
C PRO A 151 3.61 -7.03 -12.25
N LEU A 152 4.21 -6.39 -11.23
CA LEU A 152 3.48 -5.83 -10.10
C LEU A 152 2.70 -4.57 -10.51
N VAL A 153 3.30 -3.73 -11.34
CA VAL A 153 2.67 -2.49 -11.84
C VAL A 153 1.57 -2.80 -12.85
N SER A 154 1.80 -3.77 -13.74
CA SER A 154 0.76 -4.26 -14.66
C SER A 154 -0.44 -4.81 -13.89
N ARG A 155 -0.23 -5.58 -12.81
CA ARG A 155 -1.30 -6.04 -11.93
C ARG A 155 -2.11 -4.91 -11.28
N LEU A 156 -1.46 -3.80 -10.92
CA LEU A 156 -2.14 -2.63 -10.39
C LEU A 156 -3.00 -1.95 -11.46
N GLY A 157 -2.48 -1.78 -12.67
CA GLY A 157 -3.24 -1.27 -13.82
C GLY A 157 -4.45 -2.15 -14.15
N ASP A 158 -4.27 -3.48 -14.18
CA ASP A 158 -5.35 -4.43 -14.39
C ASP A 158 -6.44 -4.32 -13.30
N ALA A 159 -6.04 -4.12 -12.04
CA ALA A 159 -6.97 -3.95 -10.93
C ALA A 159 -7.78 -2.65 -11.04
N ILE A 160 -7.17 -1.55 -11.49
CA ILE A 160 -7.85 -0.28 -11.76
C ILE A 160 -8.87 -0.46 -12.88
N ARG A 161 -8.49 -1.09 -13.99
CA ARG A 161 -9.39 -1.34 -15.13
C ARG A 161 -10.56 -2.25 -14.75
N ARG A 162 -10.32 -3.32 -13.98
CA ARG A 162 -11.39 -4.19 -13.46
C ARG A 162 -12.37 -3.42 -12.60
N ARG A 163 -11.88 -2.59 -11.66
CA ARG A 163 -12.76 -1.73 -10.84
C ARG A 163 -13.54 -0.73 -11.69
N ALA A 164 -12.93 -0.15 -12.72
CA ALA A 164 -13.63 0.79 -13.59
C ALA A 164 -14.79 0.09 -14.32
N ALA A 165 -14.54 -1.10 -14.87
CA ALA A 165 -15.56 -1.93 -15.51
C ALA A 165 -16.66 -2.44 -14.57
N GLU A 166 -16.36 -2.61 -13.27
CA GLU A 166 -17.36 -2.98 -12.26
C GLU A 166 -18.26 -1.81 -11.85
N ARG A 167 -17.78 -0.57 -11.99
CA ARG A 167 -18.45 0.63 -11.46
C ARG A 167 -19.09 1.53 -12.52
N PHE A 168 -18.58 1.54 -13.74
CA PHE A 168 -19.04 2.45 -14.79
C PHE A 168 -19.55 1.68 -16.01
N ASP A 169 -20.55 2.24 -16.68
CA ASP A 169 -21.24 1.62 -17.81
C ASP A 169 -20.54 1.97 -19.14
N LEU A 170 -19.89 3.13 -19.20
CA LEU A 170 -19.10 3.58 -20.35
C LEU A 170 -17.65 3.82 -19.92
N LEU A 171 -16.70 3.14 -20.56
CA LEU A 171 -15.27 3.35 -20.35
C LEU A 171 -14.69 4.03 -21.59
N VAL A 172 -14.15 5.23 -21.43
CA VAL A 172 -13.61 6.06 -22.51
C VAL A 172 -12.11 6.21 -22.32
N HIS A 173 -11.35 5.84 -23.34
CA HIS A 173 -9.91 6.08 -23.38
C HIS A 173 -9.63 7.22 -24.35
N VAL A 174 -9.12 8.33 -23.83
CA VAL A 174 -8.82 9.54 -24.61
C VAL A 174 -7.33 9.70 -24.90
N GLY A 175 -6.52 8.72 -24.47
CA GLY A 175 -5.07 8.74 -24.60
C GLY A 175 -4.59 8.78 -26.05
N ALA A 176 -3.42 9.37 -26.23
CA ALA A 176 -2.73 9.41 -27.52
C ALA A 176 -2.15 8.03 -27.92
N TRP A 177 -1.92 7.15 -26.95
CA TRP A 177 -1.38 5.79 -27.15
C TRP A 177 -2.06 4.78 -26.24
N GLY A 178 -1.89 3.50 -26.58
CA GLY A 178 -2.46 2.40 -25.83
C GLY A 178 -3.84 1.97 -26.33
N SER A 179 -4.22 0.76 -25.95
CA SER A 179 -5.57 0.25 -26.10
C SER A 179 -5.82 -0.75 -24.99
N ALA A 180 -7.03 -0.78 -24.47
CA ALA A 180 -7.44 -1.75 -23.46
C ALA A 180 -8.80 -2.35 -23.80
N PRO A 181 -8.98 -3.67 -23.59
CA PRO A 181 -10.28 -4.30 -23.74
C PRO A 181 -11.32 -3.59 -22.87
N GLY A 182 -12.50 -3.30 -23.44
CA GLY A 182 -13.60 -2.62 -22.75
C GLY A 182 -13.59 -1.10 -22.84
N PHE A 183 -12.49 -0.47 -23.28
CA PHE A 183 -12.42 0.98 -23.44
C PHE A 183 -12.73 1.39 -24.89
N TRP A 184 -13.68 2.31 -25.05
CA TRP A 184 -13.96 2.99 -26.30
C TRP A 184 -12.97 4.13 -26.51
N ARG A 185 -12.39 4.24 -27.71
CA ARG A 185 -11.35 5.21 -28.04
C ARG A 185 -11.77 6.08 -29.23
N PRO A 186 -12.56 7.15 -29.00
CA PRO A 186 -13.06 8.02 -30.08
C PRO A 186 -12.01 9.00 -30.60
N GLY A 187 -10.98 9.27 -29.81
CA GLY A 187 -9.98 10.29 -30.11
C GLY A 187 -9.49 10.93 -28.82
N GLN A 188 -9.09 12.19 -28.89
CA GLN A 188 -8.54 12.98 -27.80
C GLN A 188 -9.54 14.03 -27.32
N LEU A 189 -9.38 14.47 -26.08
CA LEU A 189 -10.12 15.60 -25.53
C LEU A 189 -9.18 16.80 -25.38
N PRO A 190 -9.22 17.78 -26.30
CA PRO A 190 -8.46 19.00 -26.18
C PRO A 190 -8.93 19.88 -25.00
N THR A 191 -8.08 20.81 -24.60
CA THR A 191 -8.47 21.95 -23.75
C THR A 191 -9.08 23.04 -24.64
N ASP A 192 -9.77 24.02 -24.04
CA ASP A 192 -10.27 25.18 -24.79
C ASP A 192 -9.16 25.92 -25.57
N ALA A 193 -7.95 25.95 -25.01
CA ALA A 193 -6.78 26.53 -25.66
C ALA A 193 -6.46 25.80 -26.96
N ALA A 194 -6.46 24.47 -26.93
CA ALA A 194 -6.16 23.62 -28.07
C ALA A 194 -7.26 23.65 -29.14
N ALA A 195 -8.53 23.72 -28.74
CA ALA A 195 -9.67 23.74 -29.66
C ALA A 195 -9.94 25.09 -30.33
N SER A 196 -9.31 26.17 -29.85
CA SER A 196 -9.51 27.53 -30.37
C SER A 196 -8.62 27.83 -31.59
N GLU A 197 -9.05 28.77 -32.44
CA GLU A 197 -8.25 29.21 -33.59
C GLU A 197 -6.86 29.76 -33.15
N PRO A 198 -5.76 29.35 -33.79
CA PRO A 198 -4.44 29.92 -33.51
C PRO A 198 -4.41 31.43 -33.83
N LEU A 199 -3.76 32.22 -32.98
CA LEU A 199 -3.50 33.65 -33.27
C LEU A 199 -2.18 33.80 -34.06
N PRO A 200 -1.88 34.96 -34.65
CA PRO A 200 -0.54 35.22 -35.18
C PRO A 200 0.54 34.97 -34.10
N PRO A 201 1.68 34.31 -34.42
CA PRO A 201 2.78 34.04 -33.48
C PRO A 201 3.58 35.31 -33.15
N GLU A 202 2.92 36.31 -32.56
CA GLU A 202 3.53 37.60 -32.21
C GLU A 202 3.79 37.74 -30.71
N GLY A 203 3.27 36.82 -29.90
CA GLY A 203 3.44 36.80 -28.45
C GLY A 203 4.78 36.22 -27.97
N PRO A 204 4.98 36.18 -26.65
CA PRO A 204 6.23 35.68 -26.06
C PRO A 204 6.40 34.17 -26.25
N VAL A 205 7.60 33.66 -25.98
CA VAL A 205 7.81 32.22 -25.77
C VAL A 205 7.11 31.79 -24.49
N VAL A 206 6.36 30.69 -24.51
CA VAL A 206 5.64 30.21 -23.33
C VAL A 206 6.36 29.01 -22.72
N VAL A 207 6.78 29.13 -21.47
CA VAL A 207 7.32 28.03 -20.67
C VAL A 207 6.18 27.41 -19.85
N ASN A 208 5.58 26.35 -20.37
CA ASN A 208 4.47 25.62 -19.75
C ASN A 208 4.98 24.47 -18.87
N VAL A 209 4.95 24.66 -17.55
CA VAL A 209 5.32 23.64 -16.56
C VAL A 209 4.14 22.82 -16.04
N GLY A 210 2.95 23.05 -16.58
CA GLY A 210 1.73 22.32 -16.23
C GLY A 210 1.24 22.57 -14.80
N GLY A 211 0.37 21.68 -14.32
CA GLY A 211 -0.34 21.84 -13.05
C GLY A 211 0.40 21.37 -11.79
N THR A 212 1.64 20.88 -11.91
CA THR A 212 2.44 20.40 -10.76
C THR A 212 3.65 21.32 -10.53
N ARG A 213 4.29 21.19 -9.35
CA ARG A 213 5.53 21.93 -9.05
C ARG A 213 6.80 21.25 -9.59
N ALA A 214 6.66 20.18 -10.39
CA ALA A 214 7.77 19.35 -10.82
C ALA A 214 8.77 20.09 -11.75
N GLY A 215 8.27 21.01 -12.57
CA GLY A 215 9.07 21.79 -13.54
C GLY A 215 9.55 23.15 -13.03
N CYS A 216 9.20 23.58 -11.81
CA CYS A 216 9.42 24.97 -11.38
C CYS A 216 10.88 25.39 -11.35
N ARG A 217 11.80 24.50 -10.95
CA ARG A 217 13.23 24.82 -10.94
C ARG A 217 13.76 25.00 -12.36
N VAL A 218 13.39 24.10 -13.27
CA VAL A 218 13.77 24.19 -14.68
C VAL A 218 13.23 25.45 -15.33
N ALA A 219 11.97 25.81 -15.08
CA ALA A 219 11.42 27.06 -15.60
C ALA A 219 12.18 28.30 -15.08
N HIS A 220 12.55 28.33 -13.81
CA HIS A 220 13.31 29.45 -13.25
C HIS A 220 14.71 29.57 -13.88
N GLU A 221 15.42 28.44 -14.01
CA GLU A 221 16.75 28.39 -14.64
C GLU A 221 16.68 28.77 -16.13
N LEU A 222 15.71 28.23 -16.86
CA LEU A 222 15.46 28.58 -18.26
C LEU A 222 15.08 30.05 -18.44
N SER A 223 14.25 30.61 -17.55
CA SER A 223 13.87 32.03 -17.61
C SER A 223 15.06 32.96 -17.42
N ALA A 224 16.08 32.56 -16.66
CA ALA A 224 17.33 33.32 -16.56
C ALA A 224 18.12 33.27 -17.87
N GLU A 225 18.23 32.08 -18.47
CA GLU A 225 18.92 31.86 -19.75
C GLU A 225 18.25 32.60 -20.92
N LEU A 226 16.92 32.55 -21.02
CA LEU A 226 16.16 33.25 -22.05
C LEU A 226 16.31 34.77 -21.95
N ARG A 227 16.33 35.33 -20.73
CA ARG A 227 16.62 36.76 -20.51
C ARG A 227 18.03 37.14 -20.96
N ALA A 228 19.02 36.30 -20.64
CA ALA A 228 20.40 36.55 -21.06
C ALA A 228 20.54 36.57 -22.60
N ARG A 229 19.68 35.84 -23.31
CA ARG A 229 19.61 35.78 -24.78
C ARG A 229 18.65 36.78 -25.42
N GLY A 230 18.02 37.66 -24.64
CA GLY A 230 17.07 38.66 -25.14
C GLY A 230 15.73 38.09 -25.64
N VAL A 231 15.34 36.90 -25.19
CA VAL A 231 14.08 36.25 -25.58
C VAL A 231 12.96 36.63 -24.61
N GLU A 232 11.94 37.30 -25.14
CA GLU A 232 10.70 37.57 -24.41
C GLU A 232 9.96 36.26 -24.12
N HIS A 233 9.64 36.01 -22.85
CA HIS A 233 9.01 34.76 -22.43
C HIS A 233 8.06 34.97 -21.25
N ALA A 234 7.08 34.08 -21.13
CA ALA A 234 6.15 33.99 -20.02
C ALA A 234 6.15 32.57 -19.45
N VAL A 235 6.11 32.44 -18.12
CA VAL A 235 6.02 31.14 -17.45
C VAL A 235 4.58 30.86 -17.09
N LEU A 236 4.04 29.76 -17.60
CA LEU A 236 2.69 29.29 -17.32
C LEU A 236 2.75 28.08 -16.38
N GLY A 237 2.14 28.20 -15.20
CA GLY A 237 2.01 27.09 -14.24
C GLY A 237 1.99 27.55 -12.78
N ARG A 238 2.10 26.60 -11.84
CA ARG A 238 1.92 26.85 -10.40
C ARG A 238 3.23 27.19 -9.66
N CYS A 239 4.14 27.87 -10.34
CA CYS A 239 5.42 28.27 -9.75
C CYS A 239 5.34 29.67 -9.14
N PRO A 240 6.11 29.97 -8.08
CA PRO A 240 6.19 31.33 -7.55
C PRO A 240 6.60 32.31 -8.65
N GLY A 241 5.81 33.37 -8.86
CA GLY A 241 6.05 34.38 -9.90
C GLY A 241 5.64 33.97 -11.33
N ALA A 242 5.09 32.77 -11.53
CA ALA A 242 4.51 32.38 -12.82
C ALA A 242 3.12 33.01 -13.01
N VAL A 243 2.74 33.20 -14.26
CA VAL A 243 1.39 33.62 -14.64
C VAL A 243 0.46 32.42 -14.42
N PHE A 244 -0.38 32.51 -13.40
CA PHE A 244 -1.48 31.60 -13.17
C PHE A 244 -2.77 32.32 -13.54
N THR A 245 -3.36 31.96 -14.68
CA THR A 245 -4.65 32.50 -15.11
C THR A 245 -5.63 31.35 -15.34
N GLY A 246 -6.90 31.56 -15.00
CA GLY A 246 -7.98 30.64 -15.38
C GLY A 246 -8.21 30.52 -16.89
N ARG A 247 -7.49 31.31 -17.71
CA ARG A 247 -7.53 31.33 -19.18
C ARG A 247 -6.11 31.28 -19.78
N PRO A 248 -5.39 30.15 -19.68
CA PRO A 248 -4.06 29.99 -20.27
C PRO A 248 -4.08 30.04 -21.81
N GLY A 249 -5.26 29.88 -22.43
CA GLY A 249 -5.41 29.70 -23.86
C GLY A 249 -4.96 30.88 -24.71
N ASP A 250 -5.23 32.12 -24.32
CA ASP A 250 -4.86 33.27 -25.16
C ASP A 250 -3.34 33.45 -25.25
N LEU A 251 -2.63 33.18 -24.15
CA LEU A 251 -1.17 33.22 -24.10
C LEU A 251 -0.55 32.12 -24.98
N LEU A 252 -1.09 30.90 -24.93
CA LEU A 252 -0.63 29.78 -25.77
C LEU A 252 -0.98 30.00 -27.25
N ARG A 253 -2.16 30.56 -27.54
CA ARG A 253 -2.62 30.87 -28.89
C ARG A 253 -1.78 31.94 -29.56
N ALA A 254 -1.23 32.91 -28.83
CA ALA A 254 -0.34 33.93 -29.39
C ALA A 254 1.15 33.56 -29.34
N ALA A 255 1.52 32.44 -28.72
CA ALA A 255 2.91 32.08 -28.46
C ALA A 255 3.72 31.90 -29.76
N ARG A 256 4.96 32.39 -29.77
CA ARG A 256 5.93 32.13 -30.84
C ARG A 256 6.45 30.69 -30.85
N ALA A 257 6.69 30.16 -29.66
CA ALA A 257 7.08 28.77 -29.41
C ALA A 257 6.74 28.40 -27.97
N VAL A 258 6.66 27.10 -27.70
CA VAL A 258 6.29 26.58 -26.37
C VAL A 258 7.38 25.64 -25.84
N VAL A 259 7.82 25.85 -24.62
CA VAL A 259 8.63 24.86 -23.87
C VAL A 259 7.70 24.17 -22.90
N ALA A 260 7.36 22.90 -23.13
CA ALA A 260 6.34 22.18 -22.37
C ALA A 260 6.88 20.92 -21.70
N LEU A 261 6.39 20.61 -20.50
CA LEU A 261 6.47 19.23 -20.00
C LEU A 261 5.56 18.32 -20.83
N ALA A 262 5.98 17.07 -21.04
CA ALA A 262 5.28 16.08 -21.87
C ALA A 262 4.00 15.49 -21.24
N GLY A 263 3.18 16.31 -20.58
CA GLY A 263 1.85 15.90 -20.11
C GLY A 263 0.82 15.93 -21.24
N TYR A 264 -0.22 15.09 -21.13
CA TYR A 264 -1.28 14.93 -22.13
C TYR A 264 -1.78 16.25 -22.74
N SER A 265 -2.38 17.12 -21.91
CA SER A 265 -3.06 18.34 -22.39
C SER A 265 -2.09 19.32 -23.04
N SER A 266 -0.89 19.46 -22.48
CA SER A 266 0.14 20.37 -23.04
C SER A 266 0.60 19.94 -24.43
N LEU A 267 0.63 18.63 -24.70
CA LEU A 267 1.00 18.11 -26.02
C LEU A 267 -0.12 18.26 -27.05
N LEU A 268 -1.38 18.15 -26.62
CA LEU A 268 -2.51 18.49 -27.49
C LEU A 268 -2.50 19.98 -27.84
N GLU A 269 -2.25 20.85 -26.85
CA GLU A 269 -2.17 22.30 -27.07
C GLU A 269 -1.14 22.67 -28.13
N VAL A 270 0.09 22.17 -28.03
CA VAL A 270 1.13 22.47 -29.04
C VAL A 270 0.81 21.85 -30.41
N SER A 271 0.15 20.69 -30.43
CA SER A 271 -0.23 20.01 -31.67
C SER A 271 -1.36 20.73 -32.41
N PHE A 272 -2.50 20.96 -31.76
CA PHE A 272 -3.65 21.62 -32.38
C PHE A 272 -3.36 23.07 -32.75
N LEU A 273 -2.59 23.80 -31.94
CA LEU A 273 -2.16 25.16 -32.25
C LEU A 273 -1.00 25.24 -33.25
N ARG A 274 -0.44 24.09 -33.65
CA ARG A 274 0.74 23.97 -34.53
C ARG A 274 1.91 24.87 -34.07
N ARG A 275 2.19 24.87 -32.78
CA ARG A 275 3.27 25.71 -32.20
C ARG A 275 4.59 24.94 -32.17
N PRO A 276 5.69 25.51 -32.69
CA PRO A 276 7.01 24.93 -32.49
C PRO A 276 7.27 24.75 -30.99
N ALA A 277 7.82 23.61 -30.60
CA ALA A 277 7.94 23.30 -29.19
C ALA A 277 9.16 22.48 -28.79
N VAL A 278 9.68 22.78 -27.61
CA VAL A 278 10.64 21.92 -26.90
C VAL A 278 9.87 21.12 -25.86
N VAL A 279 9.78 19.81 -26.07
CA VAL A 279 9.04 18.87 -25.24
C VAL A 279 10.00 18.21 -24.24
N MET A 280 9.73 18.38 -22.95
CA MET A 280 10.55 17.84 -21.87
C MET A 280 9.84 16.71 -21.12
N PHE A 281 10.42 15.50 -21.12
CA PHE A 281 9.85 14.37 -20.36
C PHE A 281 10.54 14.17 -19.01
N ILE A 282 9.75 13.84 -17.98
CA ILE A 282 10.23 13.58 -16.62
C ILE A 282 10.69 12.12 -16.54
N ARG A 283 11.90 11.89 -15.99
CA ARG A 283 12.47 10.54 -15.94
C ARG A 283 11.63 9.60 -15.07
N GLY A 284 11.24 8.46 -15.63
CA GLY A 284 10.49 7.42 -14.92
C GLY A 284 9.01 7.75 -14.72
N HIS A 285 8.50 8.80 -15.35
CA HIS A 285 7.07 9.06 -15.43
C HIS A 285 6.43 8.08 -16.41
N PHE A 286 5.29 7.49 -16.03
CA PHE A 286 4.65 6.42 -16.81
C PHE A 286 4.15 6.92 -18.16
N GLU A 287 3.65 8.16 -18.23
CA GLU A 287 3.09 8.74 -19.46
C GLU A 287 4.07 9.60 -20.30
N HIS A 288 4.88 10.46 -19.66
CA HIS A 288 5.64 11.51 -20.37
C HIS A 288 6.63 10.97 -21.43
N GLU A 289 7.22 9.79 -21.21
CA GLU A 289 8.17 9.22 -22.16
C GLU A 289 7.47 8.78 -23.46
N GLU A 290 6.30 8.17 -23.37
CA GLU A 290 5.52 7.75 -24.54
C GLU A 290 4.95 8.97 -25.27
N ASN A 291 4.40 9.91 -24.49
CA ASN A 291 3.93 11.20 -24.95
C ASN A 291 4.97 11.97 -25.78
N ALA A 292 6.18 12.12 -25.23
CA ALA A 292 7.25 12.85 -25.90
C ALA A 292 7.76 12.13 -27.15
N SER A 293 7.69 10.79 -27.19
CA SER A 293 8.20 10.01 -28.33
C SER A 293 7.49 10.32 -29.65
N ALA A 294 6.23 10.75 -29.61
CA ALA A 294 5.47 11.08 -30.82
C ALA A 294 5.88 12.40 -31.48
N PHE A 295 6.62 13.25 -30.77
CA PHE A 295 7.17 14.51 -31.27
C PHE A 295 8.65 14.36 -31.68
N ALA A 296 9.28 13.22 -31.41
CA ALA A 296 10.69 13.01 -31.72
C ALA A 296 10.91 12.94 -33.25
N GLY A 297 11.87 13.72 -33.75
CA GLY A 297 12.26 13.73 -35.16
C GLY A 297 11.33 14.51 -36.08
N ARG A 298 10.34 15.25 -35.55
CA ARG A 298 9.43 16.09 -36.34
C ARG A 298 9.94 17.53 -36.45
N SER A 299 9.70 18.17 -37.60
CA SER A 299 10.06 19.58 -37.83
C SER A 299 9.33 20.49 -36.85
N GLY A 300 10.05 21.47 -36.28
CA GLY A 300 9.52 22.39 -35.27
C GLY A 300 9.43 21.80 -33.87
N TYR A 301 9.93 20.57 -33.64
CA TYR A 301 9.91 19.93 -32.33
C TYR A 301 11.26 19.39 -31.90
N ARG A 302 11.56 19.54 -30.61
CA ARG A 302 12.72 18.92 -29.97
C ARG A 302 12.31 18.23 -28.69
N VAL A 303 12.76 16.99 -28.51
CA VAL A 303 12.46 16.18 -27.34
C VAL A 303 13.69 16.09 -26.46
N LEU A 304 13.59 16.61 -25.25
CA LEU A 304 14.68 16.60 -24.27
C LEU A 304 14.24 15.90 -22.99
N ARG A 305 15.21 15.28 -22.31
CA ARG A 305 14.97 14.76 -20.96
C ARG A 305 15.01 15.91 -19.97
N CYS A 306 13.97 16.08 -19.16
CA CYS A 306 13.95 17.06 -18.07
C CYS A 306 15.12 16.79 -17.11
N ALA A 307 15.92 17.82 -16.85
CA ALA A 307 16.99 17.82 -15.85
C ALA A 307 17.09 19.20 -15.17
N GLU A 308 17.81 19.29 -14.05
CA GLU A 308 18.08 20.57 -13.37
C GLU A 308 19.54 20.96 -13.59
N GLY A 309 19.82 22.27 -13.65
CA GLY A 309 21.16 22.85 -13.77
C GLY A 309 21.33 23.74 -15.01
N ALA A 310 22.21 24.74 -14.90
CA ALA A 310 22.45 25.75 -15.93
C ALA A 310 22.80 25.16 -17.31
N GLY A 311 23.60 24.08 -17.35
CA GLY A 311 23.94 23.41 -18.62
C GLY A 311 22.72 22.81 -19.33
N HIS A 312 21.71 22.35 -18.58
CA HIS A 312 20.47 21.87 -19.18
C HIS A 312 19.58 23.01 -19.66
N ALA A 313 19.46 24.09 -18.88
CA ALA A 313 18.72 25.28 -19.29
C ALA A 313 19.26 25.87 -20.60
N SER A 314 20.60 25.92 -20.73
CA SER A 314 21.28 26.32 -21.97
C SER A 314 20.93 25.40 -23.15
N ALA A 315 20.98 24.07 -22.97
CA ALA A 315 20.60 23.12 -24.01
C ALA A 315 19.13 23.23 -24.44
N VAL A 316 18.21 23.51 -23.50
CA VAL A 316 16.80 23.76 -23.81
C VAL A 316 16.64 25.06 -24.59
N ALA A 317 17.38 26.12 -24.24
CA ALA A 317 17.37 27.37 -24.98
C ALA A 317 17.98 27.23 -26.39
N ASP A 318 19.03 26.42 -26.57
CA ASP A 318 19.60 26.10 -27.89
C ASP A 318 18.56 25.40 -28.77
N ALA A 319 17.93 24.35 -28.24
CA ALA A 319 16.85 23.64 -28.93
C ALA A 319 15.67 24.54 -29.27
N LEU A 320 15.33 25.50 -28.40
CA LEU A 320 14.29 26.49 -28.65
C LEU A 320 14.64 27.40 -29.84
N MET A 321 15.89 27.86 -29.92
CA MET A 321 16.35 28.72 -31.02
C MET A 321 16.38 27.97 -32.37
N GLU A 322 16.58 26.66 -32.36
CA GLU A 322 16.41 25.81 -33.54
C GLU A 322 14.96 25.75 -33.98
N VAL A 323 14.03 25.35 -33.10
CA VAL A 323 12.61 25.16 -33.48
C VAL A 323 11.92 26.46 -33.87
N LEU A 324 12.38 27.61 -33.36
CA LEU A 324 11.86 28.93 -33.76
C LEU A 324 12.10 29.25 -35.25
N ARG A 325 12.98 28.51 -35.93
CA ARG A 325 13.29 28.67 -37.37
C ARG A 325 12.67 27.59 -38.24
N GLU A 326 11.93 26.66 -37.65
CA GLU A 326 11.34 25.52 -38.33
C GLU A 326 9.82 25.64 -38.37
N ASP A 327 9.21 25.18 -39.46
CA ASP A 327 7.77 25.03 -39.52
C ASP A 327 7.32 23.82 -38.68
N ALA A 328 6.28 24.02 -37.88
CA ALA A 328 5.75 22.97 -37.01
C ALA A 328 4.96 21.91 -37.81
N ASP A 329 5.46 20.66 -37.76
CA ASP A 329 4.76 19.46 -38.24
C ASP A 329 4.31 18.57 -37.06
N PRO A 330 3.20 18.89 -36.39
CA PRO A 330 2.74 18.11 -35.24
C PRO A 330 2.22 16.71 -35.60
N PRO A 331 2.18 15.78 -34.64
CA PRO A 331 1.40 14.56 -34.78
C PRO A 331 -0.10 14.88 -34.93
N SER A 332 -0.81 14.10 -35.75
CA SER A 332 -2.25 14.25 -35.93
C SER A 332 -3.02 13.66 -34.74
N PHE A 333 -3.86 14.49 -34.13
CA PHE A 333 -4.83 14.08 -33.11
C PHE A 333 -6.25 14.33 -33.61
N VAL A 334 -7.20 13.56 -33.09
CA VAL A 334 -8.62 13.67 -33.46
C VAL A 334 -9.36 14.27 -32.27
N ASP A 335 -10.01 15.42 -32.47
CA ASP A 335 -10.89 15.99 -31.44
C ASP A 335 -12.18 15.17 -31.35
N ALA A 336 -12.38 14.50 -30.21
CA ALA A 336 -13.52 13.66 -29.93
C ALA A 336 -14.55 14.30 -28.98
N THR A 337 -14.45 15.61 -28.73
CA THR A 337 -15.26 16.31 -27.72
C THR A 337 -16.77 16.14 -27.97
N GLU A 338 -17.22 16.40 -29.20
CA GLU A 338 -18.64 16.26 -29.57
C GLU A 338 -19.12 14.81 -29.54
N GLU A 339 -18.27 13.86 -29.94
CA GLU A 339 -18.59 12.43 -29.94
C GLU A 339 -18.77 11.92 -28.51
N VAL A 340 -17.85 12.27 -27.60
CA VAL A 340 -17.92 11.93 -26.18
C VAL A 340 -19.13 12.61 -25.53
N ALA A 341 -19.36 13.90 -25.78
CA ALA A 341 -20.51 14.63 -25.23
C ALA A 341 -21.85 14.02 -25.68
N SER A 342 -21.94 13.59 -26.94
CA SER A 342 -23.11 12.88 -27.49
C SER A 342 -23.32 11.51 -26.84
N ALA A 343 -22.25 10.75 -26.62
CA ALA A 343 -22.32 9.46 -25.91
C ALA A 343 -22.79 9.63 -24.46
N LEU A 344 -22.27 10.63 -23.75
CA LEU A 344 -22.70 10.97 -22.38
C LEU A 344 -24.18 11.40 -22.35
N ARG A 345 -24.64 12.16 -23.34
CA ARG A 345 -26.06 12.54 -23.47
C ARG A 345 -26.96 11.34 -23.65
N GLY A 346 -26.53 10.38 -24.49
CA GLY A 346 -27.24 9.11 -24.68
C GLY A 346 -27.36 8.34 -23.37
N LEU A 347 -26.25 8.23 -22.63
CA LEU A 347 -26.20 7.54 -21.35
C LEU A 347 -27.10 8.22 -20.30
N ALA A 348 -27.04 9.55 -20.16
CA ALA A 348 -27.93 10.31 -19.28
C ALA A 348 -29.42 10.14 -19.64
N GLY A 349 -29.74 9.99 -20.92
CA GLY A 349 -31.10 9.72 -21.41
C GLY A 349 -31.57 8.27 -21.24
N GLY A 350 -30.74 7.38 -20.68
CA GLY A 350 -31.06 5.97 -20.48
C GLY A 350 -30.98 5.11 -21.73
N ARG A 351 -30.40 5.64 -22.82
CA ARG A 351 -30.01 4.79 -23.94
C ARG A 351 -28.81 3.96 -23.48
N ALA A 352 -28.82 2.67 -23.80
CA ALA A 352 -27.64 1.85 -23.65
C ALA A 352 -26.47 2.55 -24.38
N PRO A 353 -25.26 2.59 -23.79
CA PRO A 353 -24.13 3.23 -24.43
C PRO A 353 -23.96 2.63 -25.82
N ARG A 354 -24.18 3.42 -26.87
CA ARG A 354 -23.83 3.07 -28.25
C ARG A 354 -22.32 3.14 -28.33
N ASN A 355 -21.64 2.16 -27.77
CA ASN A 355 -20.26 1.91 -28.13
C ASN A 355 -20.32 1.27 -29.53
N PRO A 356 -19.76 1.87 -30.60
CA PRO A 356 -19.77 1.27 -31.93
C PRO A 356 -19.06 -0.08 -32.00
N LEU A 357 -18.42 -0.53 -30.91
CA LEU A 357 -17.88 -1.88 -30.73
C LEU A 357 -18.78 -2.83 -29.89
N TYR A 358 -19.95 -2.38 -29.40
CA TYR A 358 -20.86 -3.17 -28.57
C TYR A 358 -22.34 -2.90 -28.91
N PRO A 359 -22.98 -3.72 -29.78
CA PRO A 359 -24.43 -3.72 -29.89
C PRO A 359 -25.08 -4.32 -28.63
N GLU A 360 -26.34 -3.94 -28.39
CA GLU A 360 -27.14 -4.09 -27.17
C GLU A 360 -26.90 -5.34 -26.30
N GLY A 361 -26.90 -5.09 -25.00
CA GLY A 361 -26.84 -6.11 -23.95
C GLY A 361 -25.40 -6.39 -23.56
N VAL A 362 -25.05 -6.05 -22.31
CA VAL A 362 -23.81 -6.52 -21.69
C VAL A 362 -23.86 -8.05 -21.58
N ARG A 363 -23.53 -8.74 -22.67
CA ARG A 363 -22.83 -10.00 -22.53
C ARG A 363 -21.43 -9.60 -22.12
N ARG A 364 -21.11 -9.83 -20.83
CA ARG A 364 -19.77 -9.82 -20.26
C ARG A 364 -18.78 -10.20 -21.35
N ALA A 365 -17.71 -9.42 -21.55
CA ALA A 365 -16.64 -9.72 -22.49
C ALA A 365 -16.35 -11.22 -22.44
N ARG A 366 -16.85 -11.96 -23.43
CA ARG A 366 -16.67 -13.40 -23.49
C ARG A 366 -15.29 -13.54 -24.08
N VAL A 367 -14.30 -13.64 -23.19
CA VAL A 367 -12.93 -13.99 -23.55
C VAL A 367 -13.04 -15.28 -24.33
N VAL A 368 -12.85 -15.27 -25.65
CA VAL A 368 -12.70 -16.53 -26.38
C VAL A 368 -11.34 -17.06 -25.95
N PRO A 369 -11.27 -18.15 -25.16
CA PRO A 369 -10.02 -18.63 -24.59
C PRO A 369 -9.08 -19.04 -25.72
N SER A 370 -7.85 -18.53 -25.68
CA SER A 370 -6.81 -18.90 -26.65
C SER A 370 -6.40 -20.37 -26.49
N PHE A 371 -5.70 -20.92 -27.49
CA PHE A 371 -5.06 -22.24 -27.39
C PHE A 371 -4.18 -22.37 -26.12
N ASP A 372 -3.54 -21.28 -25.71
CA ASP A 372 -2.76 -21.21 -24.47
C ASP A 372 -3.60 -21.47 -23.23
N SER A 373 -4.87 -21.06 -23.22
CA SER A 373 -5.80 -21.31 -22.11
C SER A 373 -6.13 -22.79 -21.97
N MET A 374 -6.20 -23.52 -23.09
CA MET A 374 -6.36 -24.97 -23.07
C MET A 374 -5.11 -25.66 -22.52
N LEU A 375 -3.91 -25.22 -22.92
CA LEU A 375 -2.65 -25.71 -22.37
C LEU A 375 -2.53 -25.43 -20.86
N ILE A 376 -2.99 -24.25 -20.42
CA ILE A 376 -3.07 -23.91 -18.99
C ILE A 376 -4.06 -24.83 -18.26
N ALA A 377 -5.22 -25.15 -18.84
CA ALA A 377 -6.16 -26.09 -18.24
C ALA A 377 -5.56 -27.50 -18.10
N VAL A 378 -4.75 -27.93 -19.08
CA VAL A 378 -3.97 -29.17 -18.99
C VAL A 378 -2.97 -29.08 -17.83
N ALA A 379 -2.20 -27.99 -17.72
CA ALA A 379 -1.23 -27.79 -16.64
C ALA A 379 -1.90 -27.80 -15.25
N VAL A 380 -3.05 -27.13 -15.10
CA VAL A 380 -3.87 -27.09 -13.87
C VAL A 380 -4.31 -28.50 -13.47
N GLY A 381 -4.77 -29.30 -14.42
CA GLY A 381 -5.09 -30.71 -14.17
C GLY A 381 -3.86 -31.57 -13.86
N ALA A 382 -2.74 -31.30 -14.52
CA ALA A 382 -1.50 -32.05 -14.38
C ALA A 382 -0.85 -31.84 -13.00
N ILE A 383 -0.93 -30.65 -12.40
CA ILE A 383 -0.38 -30.37 -11.06
C ILE A 383 -1.01 -31.29 -10.00
N VAL A 384 -2.35 -31.31 -9.93
CA VAL A 384 -3.07 -32.19 -9.01
C VAL A 384 -2.87 -33.66 -9.38
N GLY A 385 -2.86 -33.93 -10.68
CA GLY A 385 -2.68 -35.26 -11.24
C GLY A 385 -1.34 -35.90 -10.90
N LEU A 386 -0.24 -35.15 -11.00
CA LEU A 386 1.13 -35.61 -10.73
C LEU A 386 1.29 -35.96 -9.25
N VAL A 387 0.81 -35.09 -8.35
CA VAL A 387 0.83 -35.34 -6.90
C VAL A 387 0.04 -36.58 -6.55
N ASN A 388 -1.14 -36.77 -7.14
CA ASN A 388 -1.95 -37.95 -6.86
C ASN A 388 -1.36 -39.22 -7.48
N GLU A 389 -0.71 -39.14 -8.64
CA GLU A 389 -0.01 -40.27 -9.25
C GLU A 389 1.20 -40.69 -8.41
N TYR A 390 2.00 -39.73 -7.94
CA TYR A 390 3.08 -39.97 -6.99
C TYR A 390 2.56 -40.70 -5.74
N ARG A 391 1.47 -40.20 -5.14
CA ARG A 391 0.86 -40.82 -3.96
C ARG A 391 0.37 -42.25 -4.22
N LYS A 392 -0.15 -42.56 -5.42
CA LYS A 392 -0.52 -43.94 -5.80
C LYS A 392 0.70 -44.86 -5.86
N ILE A 393 1.79 -44.39 -6.44
CA ILE A 393 3.07 -45.13 -6.49
C ILE A 393 3.57 -45.37 -5.06
N SER A 394 3.40 -44.40 -4.16
CA SER A 394 3.69 -44.53 -2.73
C SER A 394 2.67 -45.36 -1.92
N GLY A 395 1.75 -46.08 -2.59
CA GLY A 395 0.81 -47.00 -1.95
C GLY A 395 -0.51 -46.38 -1.46
N ALA A 396 -0.74 -45.08 -1.69
CA ALA A 396 -1.99 -44.43 -1.30
C ALA A 396 -3.14 -44.75 -2.29
N ARG A 397 -4.30 -45.12 -1.75
CA ARG A 397 -5.51 -45.39 -2.55
C ARG A 397 -6.21 -44.09 -2.96
N VAL A 398 -5.67 -43.40 -3.96
CA VAL A 398 -6.27 -42.18 -4.54
C VAL A 398 -7.04 -42.55 -5.83
N PRO A 399 -8.29 -42.08 -6.03
CA PRO A 399 -9.10 -42.42 -7.20
C PRO A 399 -8.69 -41.69 -8.48
N MET A 400 -8.32 -40.41 -8.43
CA MET A 400 -7.92 -39.63 -9.62
C MET A 400 -6.41 -39.64 -9.82
N GLY A 401 -5.96 -40.10 -10.99
CA GLY A 401 -4.54 -40.06 -11.40
C GLY A 401 -4.21 -38.87 -12.29
N LEU A 402 -3.04 -38.88 -12.92
CA LEU A 402 -2.59 -37.82 -13.81
C LEU A 402 -3.59 -37.53 -14.94
N ARG A 403 -3.92 -38.57 -15.73
CA ARG A 403 -4.84 -38.46 -16.88
C ARG A 403 -6.25 -38.03 -16.46
N THR A 404 -6.78 -38.61 -15.39
CA THR A 404 -8.12 -38.29 -14.87
C THR A 404 -8.20 -36.82 -14.45
N SER A 405 -7.16 -36.31 -13.80
CA SER A 405 -7.11 -34.91 -13.31
C SER A 405 -7.04 -33.91 -14.47
N ILE A 406 -6.26 -34.23 -15.52
CA ILE A 406 -6.22 -33.45 -16.76
C ILE A 406 -7.60 -33.42 -17.42
N PHE A 407 -8.27 -34.56 -17.55
CA PHE A 407 -9.61 -34.62 -18.17
C PHE A 407 -10.68 -33.87 -17.38
N ILE A 408 -10.64 -33.90 -16.05
CA ILE A 408 -11.58 -33.14 -15.22
C ILE A 408 -11.40 -31.63 -15.41
N SER A 409 -10.15 -31.16 -15.41
CA SER A 409 -9.83 -29.75 -15.67
C SER A 409 -10.23 -29.33 -17.08
N LEU A 410 -9.92 -30.15 -18.08
CA LEU A 410 -10.34 -29.90 -19.47
C LEU A 410 -11.85 -29.88 -19.63
N LEU A 411 -12.59 -30.77 -18.96
CA LEU A 411 -14.04 -30.76 -18.98
C LEU A 411 -14.61 -29.46 -18.39
N GLY A 412 -14.01 -28.97 -17.31
CA GLY A 412 -14.33 -27.66 -16.73
C GLY A 412 -14.07 -26.50 -17.69
N TYR A 413 -12.91 -26.52 -18.35
CA TYR A 413 -12.52 -25.56 -19.38
C TYR A 413 -13.48 -25.58 -20.57
N SER A 414 -13.81 -26.77 -21.11
CA SER A 414 -14.73 -26.93 -22.22
C SER A 414 -16.14 -26.47 -21.87
N GLY A 415 -16.61 -26.70 -20.64
CA GLY A 415 -17.90 -26.20 -20.19
C GLY A 415 -17.95 -24.67 -20.11
N ALA A 416 -16.89 -24.04 -19.62
CA ALA A 416 -16.74 -22.59 -19.61
C ALA A 416 -16.62 -22.01 -21.03
N LEU A 417 -15.88 -22.67 -21.92
CA LEU A 417 -15.77 -22.32 -23.34
C LEU A 417 -17.12 -22.38 -24.05
N LEU A 418 -17.88 -23.46 -23.87
CA LEU A 418 -19.22 -23.59 -24.46
C LEU A 418 -20.20 -22.56 -23.91
N TYR A 419 -20.12 -22.22 -22.63
CA TYR A 419 -20.87 -21.11 -22.04
C TYR A 419 -20.48 -19.77 -22.68
N GLN A 420 -19.19 -19.53 -22.90
CA GLN A 420 -18.73 -18.33 -23.59
C GLN A 420 -19.12 -18.30 -25.06
N VAL A 421 -19.18 -19.41 -25.79
CA VAL A 421 -19.64 -19.38 -27.19
C VAL A 421 -21.16 -19.17 -27.25
N SER A 422 -21.92 -19.95 -26.49
CA SER A 422 -23.39 -19.95 -26.54
C SER A 422 -24.07 -18.79 -25.81
N GLY A 423 -23.55 -18.40 -24.65
CA GLY A 423 -24.11 -17.36 -23.77
C GLY A 423 -25.31 -17.85 -22.98
N SER A 424 -25.60 -19.15 -23.01
CA SER A 424 -26.73 -19.76 -22.29
C SER A 424 -26.29 -20.25 -20.92
N VAL A 425 -26.93 -19.73 -19.88
CA VAL A 425 -26.72 -20.19 -18.49
C VAL A 425 -27.06 -21.68 -18.34
N ALA A 426 -27.95 -22.21 -19.19
CA ALA A 426 -28.30 -23.63 -19.20
C ALA A 426 -27.09 -24.53 -19.50
N ILE A 427 -26.15 -24.10 -20.37
CA ILE A 427 -24.95 -24.88 -20.70
C ILE A 427 -24.00 -24.96 -19.49
N LEU A 428 -23.88 -23.88 -18.72
CA LEU A 428 -23.12 -23.90 -17.46
C LEU A 428 -23.78 -24.82 -16.42
N ALA A 429 -25.11 -24.75 -16.28
CA ALA A 429 -25.85 -25.63 -15.37
C ALA A 429 -25.72 -27.12 -15.75
N VAL A 430 -25.84 -27.44 -17.04
CA VAL A 430 -25.69 -28.82 -17.57
C VAL A 430 -24.27 -29.33 -17.38
N THR A 431 -23.25 -28.52 -17.62
CA THR A 431 -21.85 -28.95 -17.47
C THR A 431 -21.46 -29.14 -16.00
N ILE A 432 -21.96 -28.31 -15.09
CA ILE A 432 -21.83 -28.51 -13.63
C ILE A 432 -22.59 -29.78 -13.19
N ALA A 433 -23.82 -29.98 -13.66
CA ALA A 433 -24.60 -31.17 -13.35
C ALA A 433 -23.93 -32.45 -13.87
N ALA A 434 -23.38 -32.43 -15.10
CA ALA A 434 -22.62 -33.53 -15.66
C ALA A 434 -21.37 -33.84 -14.84
N ALA A 435 -20.63 -32.82 -14.39
CA ALA A 435 -19.46 -33.00 -13.52
C ALA A 435 -19.85 -33.61 -12.16
N ALA A 436 -20.95 -33.16 -11.56
CA ALA A 436 -21.48 -33.71 -10.32
C ALA A 436 -21.95 -35.16 -10.49
N VAL A 437 -22.63 -35.49 -11.59
CA VAL A 437 -23.06 -36.87 -11.91
C VAL A 437 -21.85 -37.78 -12.11
N VAL A 438 -20.83 -37.35 -12.86
CA VAL A 438 -19.60 -38.13 -13.06
C VAL A 438 -18.87 -38.33 -11.74
N ALA A 439 -18.70 -37.28 -10.92
CA ALA A 439 -18.07 -37.39 -9.61
C ALA A 439 -18.84 -38.35 -8.68
N THR A 440 -20.17 -38.29 -8.72
CA THR A 440 -21.06 -39.17 -7.93
C THR A 440 -21.05 -40.61 -8.45
N ALA A 441 -21.04 -40.83 -9.75
CA ALA A 441 -20.94 -42.17 -10.34
C ALA A 441 -19.60 -42.83 -9.99
N VAL A 442 -18.49 -42.06 -10.07
CA VAL A 442 -17.16 -42.50 -9.62
C VAL A 442 -17.15 -42.76 -8.11
N TYR A 443 -17.92 -42.00 -7.32
CA TYR A 443 -18.10 -42.27 -5.89
C TYR A 443 -18.80 -43.59 -5.63
N LEU A 444 -19.99 -43.78 -6.18
CA LEU A 444 -20.82 -44.95 -5.94
C LEU A 444 -20.11 -46.23 -6.42
N ALA A 445 -19.49 -46.21 -7.59
CA ALA A 445 -18.74 -47.34 -8.13
C ALA A 445 -17.54 -47.73 -7.24
N ARG A 446 -16.86 -46.76 -6.64
CA ARG A 446 -15.71 -47.00 -5.74
C ARG A 446 -16.15 -47.36 -4.32
N ALA A 447 -17.23 -46.78 -3.82
CA ALA A 447 -17.82 -47.09 -2.52
C ALA A 447 -18.33 -48.54 -2.47
N ALA A 448 -18.84 -49.05 -3.59
CA ALA A 448 -19.23 -50.45 -3.74
C ALA A 448 -18.05 -51.43 -3.64
N VAL A 449 -16.84 -51.01 -4.03
CA VAL A 449 -15.65 -51.88 -4.11
C VAL A 449 -14.72 -51.73 -2.90
N SER A 450 -14.63 -50.53 -2.33
CA SER A 450 -13.68 -50.20 -1.26
C SER A 450 -14.41 -49.46 -0.15
N ARG A 451 -14.77 -50.17 0.94
CA ARG A 451 -15.51 -49.65 2.12
C ARG A 451 -14.81 -48.52 2.91
N SER A 452 -13.79 -47.86 2.37
CA SER A 452 -13.13 -46.71 2.98
C SER A 452 -12.77 -45.65 1.93
N LEU A 453 -13.65 -44.67 1.75
CA LEU A 453 -13.40 -43.51 0.89
C LEU A 453 -13.66 -42.21 1.65
N GLY A 454 -12.69 -41.30 1.61
CA GLY A 454 -12.84 -39.97 2.18
C GLY A 454 -13.68 -39.09 1.24
N ALA A 455 -14.81 -38.58 1.73
CA ALA A 455 -15.70 -37.66 1.01
C ALA A 455 -14.97 -36.46 0.39
N THR A 456 -13.85 -36.03 0.99
CA THR A 456 -13.01 -34.92 0.54
C THR A 456 -12.38 -35.12 -0.83
N THR A 457 -12.21 -36.36 -1.30
CA THR A 457 -11.62 -36.61 -2.62
C THR A 457 -12.60 -36.29 -3.76
N TYR A 458 -13.90 -36.44 -3.52
CA TYR A 458 -14.95 -36.07 -4.46
C TYR A 458 -15.11 -34.56 -4.54
N VAL A 459 -15.04 -33.89 -3.39
CA VAL A 459 -14.97 -32.43 -3.32
C VAL A 459 -13.75 -31.92 -4.10
N ALA A 460 -12.59 -32.58 -4.00
CA ALA A 460 -11.41 -32.21 -4.77
C ALA A 460 -11.59 -32.38 -6.30
N MET A 461 -12.34 -33.39 -6.76
CA MET A 461 -12.67 -33.55 -8.19
C MET A 461 -13.58 -32.42 -8.68
N ILE A 462 -14.58 -32.04 -7.90
CA ILE A 462 -15.49 -30.92 -8.22
C ILE A 462 -14.71 -29.60 -8.23
N LEU A 463 -13.85 -29.37 -7.25
CA LEU A 463 -13.00 -28.17 -7.20
C LEU A 463 -11.99 -28.14 -8.35
N LEU A 464 -11.47 -29.28 -8.80
CA LEU A 464 -10.60 -29.36 -9.97
C LEU A 464 -11.34 -29.06 -11.27
N PHE A 465 -12.60 -29.48 -11.39
CA PHE A 465 -13.47 -29.06 -12.50
C PHE A 465 -13.64 -27.55 -12.49
N PHE A 466 -13.96 -26.94 -11.34
CA PHE A 466 -14.07 -25.48 -11.22
C PHE A 466 -12.74 -24.77 -11.50
N ALA A 467 -11.59 -25.35 -11.12
CA ALA A 467 -10.28 -24.79 -11.47
C ALA A 467 -10.09 -24.70 -13.00
N GLY A 468 -10.49 -25.74 -13.73
CA GLY A 468 -10.51 -25.75 -15.20
C GLY A 468 -11.52 -24.76 -15.78
N SER A 469 -12.71 -24.64 -15.19
CA SER A 469 -13.71 -23.65 -15.60
C SER A 469 -13.24 -22.20 -15.39
N LEU A 470 -12.52 -21.92 -14.29
CA LEU A 470 -11.93 -20.61 -14.03
C LEU A 470 -10.89 -20.25 -15.11
N VAL A 471 -10.07 -21.22 -15.53
CA VAL A 471 -9.16 -21.05 -16.68
C VAL A 471 -9.95 -20.73 -17.95
N GLY A 472 -11.03 -21.46 -18.22
CA GLY A 472 -11.91 -21.17 -19.36
C GLY A 472 -12.57 -19.79 -19.27
N MET A 473 -12.81 -19.27 -18.07
CA MET A 473 -13.34 -17.92 -17.86
C MET A 473 -12.30 -16.79 -17.97
N GLY A 474 -11.03 -17.12 -18.27
CA GLY A 474 -9.93 -16.15 -18.33
C GLY A 474 -9.31 -15.83 -16.96
N LEU A 475 -9.72 -16.53 -15.90
CA LEU A 475 -9.30 -16.34 -14.51
C LEU A 475 -8.16 -17.32 -14.16
N TYR A 476 -7.08 -17.31 -14.96
CA TYR A 476 -6.00 -18.30 -14.89
C TYR A 476 -5.30 -18.35 -13.52
N GLU A 477 -5.10 -17.20 -12.87
CA GLU A 477 -4.45 -17.12 -11.55
C GLU A 477 -5.22 -17.90 -10.48
N TYR A 478 -6.56 -17.82 -10.50
CA TYR A 478 -7.42 -18.53 -9.56
C TYR A 478 -7.47 -20.03 -9.85
N GLY A 479 -7.48 -20.42 -11.13
CA GLY A 479 -7.40 -21.83 -11.53
C GLY A 479 -6.09 -22.48 -11.09
N PHE A 480 -4.95 -21.80 -11.29
CA PHE A 480 -3.64 -22.25 -10.80
C PHE A 480 -3.59 -22.30 -9.27
N ALA A 481 -4.00 -21.24 -8.57
CA ALA A 481 -3.98 -21.20 -7.12
C ALA A 481 -4.82 -22.33 -6.50
N LEU A 482 -6.03 -22.56 -7.04
CA LEU A 482 -6.90 -23.63 -6.59
C LEU A 482 -6.29 -25.02 -6.85
N SER A 483 -5.69 -25.25 -8.03
CA SER A 483 -5.00 -26.51 -8.32
C SER A 483 -3.79 -26.76 -7.42
N ILE A 484 -2.94 -25.75 -7.21
CA ILE A 484 -1.80 -25.85 -6.29
C ILE A 484 -2.28 -26.13 -4.86
N LEU A 485 -3.33 -25.45 -4.40
CA LEU A 485 -3.89 -25.68 -3.06
C LEU A 485 -4.44 -27.11 -2.92
N LEU A 486 -5.20 -27.58 -3.91
CA LEU A 486 -5.69 -28.96 -3.93
C LEU A 486 -4.56 -29.99 -3.93
N ALA A 487 -3.50 -29.74 -4.70
CA ALA A 487 -2.32 -30.57 -4.75
C ALA A 487 -1.57 -30.56 -3.41
N ALA A 488 -1.36 -29.39 -2.80
CA ALA A 488 -0.70 -29.24 -1.51
C ALA A 488 -1.50 -29.93 -0.39
N LEU A 489 -2.81 -29.72 -0.30
CA LEU A 489 -3.68 -30.39 0.67
C LEU A 489 -3.69 -31.91 0.49
N SER A 490 -3.60 -32.38 -0.76
CA SER A 490 -3.51 -33.80 -1.09
C SER A 490 -2.16 -34.40 -0.69
N LEU A 491 -1.06 -33.67 -0.93
CA LEU A 491 0.30 -34.09 -0.61
C LEU A 491 0.52 -34.13 0.90
N TYR A 492 0.26 -33.03 1.60
CA TYR A 492 0.57 -32.85 3.02
C TYR A 492 -0.43 -33.53 3.98
N LYS A 493 -1.42 -34.27 3.48
CA LYS A 493 -2.46 -34.89 4.32
C LYS A 493 -1.87 -35.73 5.46
N THR A 494 -0.85 -36.53 5.16
CA THR A 494 -0.24 -37.49 6.10
C THR A 494 0.57 -36.77 7.17
N GLU A 495 1.29 -35.74 6.79
CA GLU A 495 2.10 -34.86 7.62
C GLU A 495 1.20 -34.00 8.51
N LEU A 496 0.07 -33.51 7.98
CA LEU A 496 -0.91 -32.74 8.74
C LEU A 496 -1.59 -33.62 9.79
N LEU A 497 -2.03 -34.83 9.43
CA LEU A 497 -2.61 -35.78 10.37
C LEU A 497 -1.58 -36.25 11.41
N GLY A 498 -0.34 -36.47 11.00
CA GLY A 498 0.78 -36.77 11.89
C GLY A 498 1.06 -35.63 12.87
N ALA A 499 1.06 -34.38 12.39
CA ALA A 499 1.23 -33.20 13.23
C ALA A 499 0.07 -33.05 14.21
N ILE A 500 -1.18 -33.15 13.75
CA ILE A 500 -2.40 -33.09 14.58
C ILE A 500 -2.39 -34.19 15.64
N SER A 501 -1.98 -35.41 15.30
CA SER A 501 -1.89 -36.53 16.26
C SER A 501 -0.87 -36.32 17.38
N ARG A 502 0.10 -35.40 17.18
CA ARG A 502 1.11 -35.03 18.18
C ARG A 502 0.69 -33.84 19.03
N ILE A 503 -0.42 -33.17 18.71
CA ILE A 503 -0.97 -32.05 19.49
C ILE A 503 -1.67 -32.63 20.72
N ARG A 504 -1.29 -32.15 21.90
CA ARG A 504 -1.96 -32.50 23.16
C ARG A 504 -3.30 -31.77 23.27
N ARG A 505 -4.24 -32.33 24.03
CA ARG A 505 -5.57 -31.72 24.23
C ARG A 505 -5.46 -30.28 24.74
N GLU A 506 -4.53 -30.02 25.65
CA GLU A 506 -4.32 -28.71 26.27
C GLU A 506 -3.77 -27.69 25.25
N GLU A 507 -2.97 -28.15 24.29
CA GLU A 507 -2.42 -27.33 23.21
C GLU A 507 -3.50 -26.95 22.20
N LEU A 508 -4.37 -27.91 21.86
CA LEU A 508 -5.52 -27.63 21.00
C LEU A 508 -6.46 -26.62 21.66
N LEU A 509 -6.75 -26.78 22.96
CA LEU A 509 -7.54 -25.82 23.72
C LEU A 509 -6.86 -24.44 23.76
N ALA A 510 -5.54 -24.38 23.93
CA ALA A 510 -4.79 -23.13 23.88
C ALA A 510 -4.88 -22.44 22.50
N ILE A 511 -4.74 -23.19 21.40
CA ILE A 511 -4.87 -22.66 20.03
C ILE A 511 -6.29 -22.11 19.81
N VAL A 512 -7.32 -22.88 20.18
CA VAL A 512 -8.73 -22.46 20.04
C VAL A 512 -9.01 -21.22 20.88
N ASN A 513 -8.57 -21.18 22.14
CA ASN A 513 -8.74 -20.00 23.00
C ASN A 513 -8.02 -18.78 22.42
N LEU A 514 -6.81 -18.94 21.90
CA LEU A 514 -6.08 -17.85 21.25
C LEU A 514 -6.81 -17.35 20.00
N LEU A 515 -7.40 -18.23 19.19
CA LEU A 515 -8.24 -17.87 18.04
C LEU A 515 -9.50 -17.11 18.48
N VAL A 516 -10.16 -17.54 19.56
CA VAL A 516 -11.33 -16.82 20.10
C VAL A 516 -10.93 -15.41 20.55
N ILE A 517 -9.85 -15.29 21.33
CA ILE A 517 -9.40 -13.98 21.83
C ILE A 517 -8.94 -13.07 20.67
N SER A 518 -8.26 -13.60 19.65
CA SER A 518 -7.67 -12.82 18.57
C SER A 518 -8.57 -12.62 17.34
N ALA A 519 -9.16 -13.68 16.79
CA ALA A 519 -9.92 -13.61 15.54
C ALA A 519 -11.41 -13.30 15.75
N LEU A 520 -11.96 -13.58 16.93
CA LEU A 520 -13.36 -13.31 17.24
C LEU A 520 -13.55 -12.05 18.08
N ILE A 521 -12.88 -11.94 19.23
CA ILE A 521 -13.16 -10.84 20.18
C ILE A 521 -12.48 -9.53 19.77
N LEU A 522 -11.18 -9.55 19.44
CA LEU A 522 -10.43 -8.33 19.08
C LEU A 522 -11.09 -7.46 17.98
N PRO A 523 -11.54 -7.99 16.83
CA PRO A 523 -12.16 -7.16 15.79
C PRO A 523 -13.52 -6.57 16.18
N MET A 524 -14.17 -7.06 17.23
CA MET A 524 -15.45 -6.52 17.72
C MET A 524 -15.27 -5.35 18.70
N LEU A 525 -14.04 -5.06 19.14
CA LEU A 525 -13.77 -4.01 20.11
C LEU A 525 -13.55 -2.65 19.43
N PRO A 526 -14.12 -1.56 19.96
CA PRO A 526 -13.99 -0.24 19.36
C PRO A 526 -12.58 0.31 19.57
N ASP A 527 -11.96 0.81 18.49
CA ASP A 527 -10.65 1.47 18.52
C ASP A 527 -10.80 2.97 18.79
N ARG A 528 -11.18 3.32 20.03
CA ARG A 528 -11.26 4.70 20.51
C ARG A 528 -10.95 4.80 21.99
N TYR A 529 -10.30 5.90 22.35
CA TYR A 529 -10.03 6.22 23.75
C TYR A 529 -11.32 6.71 24.44
N ILE A 530 -11.67 6.09 25.57
CA ILE A 530 -12.84 6.35 26.42
C ILE A 530 -12.41 6.57 27.88
N GLY A 531 -13.28 7.22 28.67
CA GLY A 531 -13.03 7.51 30.09
C GLY A 531 -12.32 8.85 30.36
N PRO A 532 -12.10 9.22 31.64
CA PRO A 532 -11.48 10.49 32.03
C PRO A 532 -10.09 10.64 31.37
N TYR A 533 -9.83 11.82 30.80
CA TYR A 533 -8.58 12.13 30.07
C TYR A 533 -8.28 11.26 28.84
N GLY A 534 -9.24 10.48 28.33
CA GLY A 534 -9.01 9.58 27.19
C GLY A 534 -7.98 8.49 27.49
N ALA A 535 -7.95 7.98 28.72
CA ALA A 535 -6.91 7.07 29.17
C ALA A 535 -7.11 5.60 28.71
N PHE A 536 -8.34 5.18 28.37
CA PHE A 536 -8.66 3.77 28.09
C PHE A 536 -9.03 3.49 26.64
N ASN A 537 -8.26 2.68 25.90
CA ASN A 537 -8.67 2.17 24.59
C ASN A 537 -8.94 0.64 24.67
N PRO A 538 -10.20 0.18 24.48
CA PRO A 538 -10.56 -1.23 24.55
C PRO A 538 -9.80 -2.12 23.55
N TYR A 539 -9.59 -1.63 22.33
CA TYR A 539 -8.86 -2.36 21.29
C TYR A 539 -7.38 -2.51 21.65
N GLU A 540 -6.71 -1.43 22.11
CA GLU A 540 -5.30 -1.51 22.54
C GLU A 540 -5.09 -2.44 23.74
N PHE A 541 -5.99 -2.37 24.73
CA PHE A 541 -5.97 -3.27 25.88
C PHE A 541 -6.08 -4.73 25.44
N TRP A 542 -7.05 -5.04 24.59
CA TRP A 542 -7.28 -6.41 24.15
C TRP A 542 -6.21 -6.92 23.19
N LEU A 543 -5.64 -6.04 22.36
CA LEU A 543 -4.48 -6.36 21.54
C LEU A 543 -3.30 -6.77 22.43
N THR A 544 -3.12 -6.13 23.59
CA THR A 544 -2.12 -6.52 24.58
C THR A 544 -2.38 -7.92 25.13
N VAL A 545 -3.65 -8.26 25.43
CA VAL A 545 -4.06 -9.63 25.84
C VAL A 545 -3.68 -10.65 24.75
N VAL A 546 -3.97 -10.37 23.48
CA VAL A 546 -3.63 -11.25 22.35
C VAL A 546 -2.11 -11.43 22.25
N VAL A 547 -1.36 -10.34 22.28
CA VAL A 547 0.11 -10.37 22.16
C VAL A 547 0.73 -11.17 23.29
N VAL A 548 0.31 -10.93 24.54
CA VAL A 548 0.80 -11.68 25.71
C VAL A 548 0.43 -13.17 25.59
N GLY A 549 -0.77 -13.49 25.12
CA GLY A 549 -1.19 -14.87 24.86
C GLY A 549 -0.34 -15.59 23.80
N VAL A 550 -0.03 -14.93 22.69
CA VAL A 550 0.87 -15.48 21.65
C VAL A 550 2.26 -15.75 22.23
N ILE A 551 2.79 -14.85 23.06
CA ILE A 551 4.10 -15.03 23.70
C ILE A 551 4.11 -16.27 24.60
N PHE A 552 3.13 -16.42 25.50
CA PHE A 552 3.04 -17.57 26.39
C PHE A 552 2.97 -18.89 25.62
N PHE A 553 2.17 -18.92 24.55
CA PHE A 553 2.07 -20.10 23.70
C PHE A 553 3.38 -20.40 22.95
N ALA A 554 4.03 -19.37 22.38
CA ALA A 554 5.31 -19.52 21.69
C ALA A 554 6.43 -19.99 22.64
N GLN A 555 6.45 -19.47 23.87
CA GLN A 555 7.33 -19.87 24.96
C GLN A 555 7.16 -21.35 25.32
N TYR A 556 5.91 -21.80 25.47
CA TYR A 556 5.60 -23.19 25.70
C TYR A 556 6.11 -24.09 24.57
N VAL A 557 5.88 -23.70 23.31
CA VAL A 557 6.37 -24.44 22.13
C VAL A 557 7.90 -24.46 22.09
N ALA A 558 8.56 -23.36 22.44
CA ALA A 558 10.02 -23.27 22.48
C ALA A 558 10.63 -24.24 23.51
N LEU A 559 10.04 -24.33 24.71
CA LEU A 559 10.44 -25.30 25.73
C LEU A 559 10.20 -26.75 25.27
N ARG A 560 9.11 -27.00 24.53
CA ARG A 560 8.75 -28.34 24.07
C ARG A 560 9.67 -28.85 22.97
N VAL A 561 10.03 -28.02 22.00
CA VAL A 561 10.67 -28.47 20.74
C VAL A 561 12.19 -28.30 20.76
N SER A 562 12.74 -27.43 21.61
CA SER A 562 14.17 -27.11 21.62
C SER A 562 14.95 -27.81 22.72
N ARG A 563 16.10 -28.41 22.37
CA ARG A 563 17.10 -28.91 23.34
C ARG A 563 17.68 -27.78 24.21
N ARG A 564 17.67 -26.53 23.73
CA ARG A 564 18.00 -25.31 24.50
C ARG A 564 16.72 -24.57 24.88
N GLY A 565 15.73 -25.30 25.40
CA GLY A 565 14.37 -24.82 25.62
C GLY A 565 14.30 -23.53 26.43
N LEU A 566 15.08 -23.42 27.51
CA LEU A 566 15.03 -22.27 28.43
C LEU A 566 15.63 -20.98 27.82
N LEU A 567 16.73 -21.11 27.06
CA LEU A 567 17.32 -19.96 26.35
C LEU A 567 16.42 -19.52 25.20
N ALA A 568 15.86 -20.47 24.43
CA ALA A 568 14.91 -20.17 23.37
C ALA A 568 13.64 -19.51 23.91
N PHE A 569 13.10 -20.01 25.02
CA PHE A 569 11.98 -19.41 25.76
C PHE A 569 12.27 -17.94 26.13
N THR A 570 13.46 -17.69 26.65
CA THR A 570 13.89 -16.36 27.09
C THR A 570 14.04 -15.42 25.91
N LEU A 571 14.75 -15.84 24.86
CA LEU A 571 15.00 -15.00 23.69
C LEU A 571 13.70 -14.67 22.94
N ILE A 572 12.85 -15.68 22.68
CA ILE A 572 11.59 -15.50 21.94
C ILE A 572 10.63 -14.61 22.72
N GLY A 573 10.42 -14.89 24.01
CA GLY A 573 9.48 -14.10 24.80
C GLY A 573 9.96 -12.66 25.01
N ALA A 574 11.27 -12.44 25.16
CA ALA A 574 11.81 -11.12 25.45
C ALA A 574 11.85 -10.20 24.23
N ILE A 575 11.66 -10.71 23.01
CA ILE A 575 11.45 -9.87 21.82
C ILE A 575 10.27 -8.93 22.04
N VAL A 576 9.22 -9.41 22.70
CA VAL A 576 7.97 -8.67 22.87
C VAL A 576 7.80 -8.12 24.28
N SER A 577 8.13 -8.89 25.33
CA SER A 577 8.08 -8.40 26.73
C SER A 577 9.15 -9.08 27.60
N SER A 578 10.19 -8.32 27.96
CA SER A 578 11.26 -8.84 28.83
C SER A 578 10.80 -9.02 30.29
N THR A 579 9.84 -8.19 30.74
CA THR A 579 9.16 -8.28 32.05
C THR A 579 8.40 -9.59 32.21
N THR A 580 7.55 -9.94 31.23
CA THR A 580 6.73 -11.15 31.29
C THR A 580 7.61 -12.41 31.34
N VAL A 581 8.70 -12.41 30.59
CA VAL A 581 9.70 -13.48 30.61
C VAL A 581 10.38 -13.57 31.97
N ALA A 582 10.85 -12.44 32.53
CA ALA A 582 11.51 -12.44 33.82
C ALA A 582 10.61 -13.00 34.93
N LEU A 583 9.34 -12.59 34.97
CA LEU A 583 8.36 -13.11 35.94
C LEU A 583 8.04 -14.59 35.73
N SER A 584 7.94 -15.04 34.47
CA SER A 584 7.75 -16.46 34.15
C SER A 584 8.96 -17.32 34.56
N LEU A 585 10.17 -16.79 34.40
CA LEU A 585 11.41 -17.45 34.84
C LEU A 585 11.49 -17.52 36.37
N VAL A 586 11.10 -16.45 37.08
CA VAL A 586 11.03 -16.45 38.55
C VAL A 586 10.06 -17.51 39.04
N GLU A 587 8.87 -17.61 38.45
CA GLU A 587 7.92 -18.66 38.84
C GLU A 587 8.50 -20.05 38.59
N LEU A 588 9.14 -20.26 37.44
CA LEU A 588 9.78 -21.53 37.11
C LEU A 588 10.86 -21.91 38.14
N ALA A 589 11.74 -20.97 38.52
CA ALA A 589 12.74 -21.18 39.57
C ALA A 589 12.14 -21.40 40.96
N ASN A 590 11.02 -20.75 41.28
CA ASN A 590 10.34 -20.93 42.56
C ASN A 590 9.65 -22.30 42.68
N ARG A 591 9.26 -22.90 41.55
CA ARG A 591 8.76 -24.28 41.47
C ARG A 591 9.88 -25.32 41.42
N ARG A 592 11.01 -24.99 40.79
CA ARG A 592 12.17 -25.88 40.58
C ARG A 592 13.46 -25.16 40.99
N ARG A 593 13.89 -25.36 42.24
CA ARG A 593 15.04 -24.64 42.82
C ARG A 593 16.35 -24.97 42.10
N GLU A 594 16.48 -26.15 41.52
CA GLU A 594 17.62 -26.60 40.73
C GLU A 594 17.89 -25.73 39.49
N LEU A 595 16.87 -24.99 39.02
CA LEU A 595 16.98 -24.08 37.88
C LEU A 595 17.41 -22.65 38.25
N GLY A 596 17.63 -22.36 39.54
CA GLY A 596 17.85 -21.00 40.04
C GLY A 596 18.97 -20.24 39.33
N THR A 597 20.14 -20.87 39.15
CA THR A 597 21.29 -20.27 38.44
C THR A 597 20.98 -20.03 36.95
N SER A 598 20.34 -21.00 36.29
CA SER A 598 19.94 -20.88 34.88
C SER A 598 18.92 -19.77 34.68
N VAL A 599 17.94 -19.65 35.58
CA VAL A 599 16.95 -18.57 35.59
C VAL A 599 17.62 -17.21 35.81
N ALA A 600 18.52 -17.09 36.77
CA ALA A 600 19.24 -15.83 37.02
C ALA A 600 20.00 -15.34 35.78
N LEU A 601 20.67 -16.26 35.08
CA LEU A 601 21.35 -15.96 33.82
C LEU A 601 20.34 -15.58 32.72
N ASN A 602 19.23 -16.31 32.57
CA ASN A 602 18.21 -16.02 31.55
C ASN A 602 17.49 -14.68 31.80
N ILE A 603 17.24 -14.29 33.06
CA ILE A 603 16.72 -12.95 33.39
C ILE A 603 17.68 -11.88 32.86
N ALA A 604 18.98 -12.02 33.07
CA ALA A 604 19.97 -11.09 32.52
C ALA A 604 20.02 -11.11 30.97
N VAL A 605 19.95 -12.30 30.36
CA VAL A 605 19.94 -12.48 28.89
C VAL A 605 18.69 -11.88 28.23
N SER A 606 17.57 -11.79 28.93
CA SER A 606 16.35 -11.14 28.42
C SER A 606 16.55 -9.66 28.05
N ASN A 607 17.64 -9.03 28.52
CA ASN A 607 18.04 -7.68 28.08
C ASN A 607 18.56 -7.65 26.63
N VAL A 608 19.01 -8.78 26.05
CA VAL A 608 19.48 -8.83 24.66
C VAL A 608 18.34 -8.55 23.67
N PRO A 609 17.20 -9.28 23.70
CA PRO A 609 16.09 -8.95 22.80
C PRO A 609 15.44 -7.61 23.11
N MET A 610 15.43 -7.18 24.38
CA MET A 610 14.99 -5.84 24.77
C MET A 610 15.82 -4.75 24.06
N ALA A 611 17.16 -4.87 24.08
CA ALA A 611 18.03 -3.91 23.41
C ALA A 611 17.93 -4.00 21.88
N LEU A 612 17.99 -5.20 21.29
CA LEU A 612 17.98 -5.37 19.83
C LEU A 612 16.63 -5.03 19.20
N PHE A 613 15.55 -5.61 19.71
CA PHE A 613 14.24 -5.53 19.08
C PHE A 613 13.40 -4.40 19.65
N GLN A 614 13.18 -4.38 20.97
CA GLN A 614 12.28 -3.40 21.58
C GLN A 614 12.85 -1.98 21.51
N ALA A 615 14.15 -1.82 21.68
CA ALA A 615 14.82 -0.53 21.58
C ALA A 615 15.37 -0.28 20.17
N GLY A 616 16.25 -1.13 19.65
CA GLY A 616 16.92 -0.91 18.37
C GLY A 616 15.97 -0.91 17.16
N ALA A 617 15.30 -2.03 16.91
CA ALA A 617 14.46 -2.18 15.72
C ALA A 617 13.26 -1.22 15.72
N VAL A 618 12.59 -1.05 16.86
CA VAL A 618 11.42 -0.16 16.96
C VAL A 618 11.84 1.30 16.81
N LEU A 619 12.94 1.73 17.44
CA LEU A 619 13.42 3.10 17.28
C LEU A 619 13.87 3.38 15.84
N TYR A 620 14.42 2.40 15.13
CA TYR A 620 14.74 2.53 13.71
C TYR A 620 13.48 2.65 12.84
N VAL A 621 12.50 1.78 13.05
CA VAL A 621 11.26 1.76 12.24
C VAL A 621 10.46 3.04 12.44
N VAL A 622 10.37 3.53 13.68
CA VAL A 622 9.54 4.69 14.04
C VAL A 622 10.32 6.01 13.92
N GLY A 623 11.53 6.06 14.47
CA GLY A 623 12.36 7.28 14.54
C GLY A 623 13.47 7.37 13.48
N GLY A 624 13.66 6.36 12.64
CA GLY A 624 14.67 6.37 11.58
C GLY A 624 16.12 6.23 12.08
N ALA A 625 17.06 6.32 11.12
CA ALA A 625 18.48 6.07 11.39
C ALA A 625 19.12 7.09 12.36
N ALA A 626 18.66 8.35 12.36
CA ALA A 626 19.21 9.39 13.23
C ALA A 626 18.91 9.14 14.72
N ALA A 627 17.67 8.73 15.05
CA ALA A 627 17.29 8.38 16.41
C ALA A 627 18.04 7.13 16.90
N LEU A 628 18.16 6.10 16.03
CA LEU A 628 18.94 4.90 16.34
C LEU A 628 20.42 5.24 16.60
N ALA A 629 21.04 6.04 15.74
CA ALA A 629 22.44 6.42 15.89
C ALA A 629 22.70 7.13 17.22
N ALA A 630 21.77 7.96 17.68
CA ALA A 630 21.86 8.64 18.96
C ALA A 630 21.71 7.71 20.17
N ALA A 631 20.96 6.61 20.05
CA ALA A 631 20.78 5.60 21.09
C ALA A 631 21.86 4.50 21.08
N LEU A 632 22.66 4.42 20.01
CA LEU A 632 23.62 3.34 19.76
C LEU A 632 24.62 3.09 20.92
N PRO A 633 25.20 4.11 21.59
CA PRO A 633 26.13 3.86 22.69
C PRO A 633 25.51 3.09 23.85
N ALA A 634 24.27 3.42 24.23
CA ALA A 634 23.56 2.74 25.32
C ALA A 634 23.14 1.32 24.92
N LEU A 635 22.71 1.14 23.66
CA LEU A 635 22.40 -0.18 23.10
C LEU A 635 23.62 -1.09 23.12
N LEU A 636 24.77 -0.61 22.63
CA LEU A 636 26.01 -1.38 22.60
C LEU A 636 26.51 -1.70 24.00
N ALA A 637 26.41 -0.77 24.95
CA ALA A 637 26.80 -1.02 26.34
C ALA A 637 25.93 -2.11 27.00
N GLY A 638 24.60 -2.04 26.84
CA GLY A 638 23.68 -3.06 27.35
C GLY A 638 23.88 -4.42 26.69
N LEU A 639 24.14 -4.45 25.37
CA LEU A 639 24.43 -5.67 24.63
C LEU A 639 25.76 -6.29 25.02
N ALA A 640 26.83 -5.50 25.15
CA ALA A 640 28.15 -5.98 25.57
C ALA A 640 28.09 -6.58 26.97
N ALA A 641 27.41 -5.91 27.91
CA ALA A 641 27.20 -6.44 29.26
C ALA A 641 26.42 -7.76 29.24
N SER A 642 25.32 -7.82 28.47
CA SER A 642 24.50 -9.03 28.36
C SER A 642 25.22 -10.18 27.64
N ALA A 643 26.08 -9.85 26.66
CA ALA A 643 26.93 -10.82 25.95
C ALA A 643 28.03 -11.39 26.85
N ALA A 644 28.60 -10.57 27.75
CA ALA A 644 29.53 -11.05 28.77
C ALA A 644 28.86 -12.07 29.71
N VAL A 645 27.59 -11.83 30.09
CA VAL A 645 26.79 -12.81 30.85
C VAL A 645 26.56 -14.09 30.06
N LEU A 646 26.25 -13.99 28.76
CA LEU A 646 26.10 -15.17 27.88
C LEU A 646 27.39 -15.99 27.79
N ALA A 647 28.53 -15.34 27.63
CA ALA A 647 29.83 -16.00 27.54
C ALA A 647 30.20 -16.70 28.85
N ALA A 648 30.06 -16.00 29.98
CA ALA A 648 30.38 -16.53 31.32
C ALA A 648 29.40 -17.62 31.79
N GLY A 649 28.16 -17.61 31.30
CA GLY A 649 27.12 -18.58 31.64
C GLY A 649 26.93 -19.71 30.62
N SER A 650 27.78 -19.79 29.58
CA SER A 650 27.66 -20.80 28.53
C SER A 650 27.74 -22.22 29.13
N GLY A 651 26.73 -23.04 28.87
CA GLY A 651 26.55 -24.38 29.47
C GLY A 651 25.61 -24.44 30.69
N ARG A 652 25.31 -23.31 31.35
CA ARG A 652 24.34 -23.24 32.47
C ARG A 652 23.03 -22.54 32.09
N LEU A 653 22.93 -22.01 30.87
CA LEU A 653 21.77 -21.26 30.36
C LEU A 653 20.55 -22.13 30.00
N SER A 654 20.75 -23.42 29.73
CA SER A 654 19.66 -24.33 29.39
C SER A 654 20.02 -25.73 29.87
N PRO A 655 19.65 -26.09 31.12
CA PRO A 655 19.73 -27.47 31.55
C PRO A 655 18.79 -28.34 30.70
N GLU A 656 19.17 -29.59 30.48
CA GLU A 656 18.34 -30.55 29.75
C GLU A 656 17.15 -30.99 30.62
N GLY A 657 16.02 -31.34 29.98
CA GLY A 657 14.85 -31.89 30.69
C GLY A 657 13.95 -30.85 31.39
N VAL A 658 14.05 -29.56 31.07
CA VAL A 658 13.06 -28.57 31.54
C VAL A 658 11.72 -28.81 30.84
N GLU A 659 10.77 -29.38 31.57
CA GLU A 659 9.42 -29.61 31.05
C GLU A 659 8.66 -28.28 30.88
N PRO A 660 7.89 -28.12 29.79
CA PRO A 660 7.05 -26.95 29.60
C PRO A 660 5.94 -26.87 30.67
N PRO A 661 5.43 -25.66 30.97
CA PRO A 661 4.32 -25.48 31.91
C PRO A 661 3.10 -26.34 31.56
N GLN A 662 2.36 -26.84 32.55
CA GLN A 662 1.17 -27.68 32.33
C GLN A 662 0.07 -26.97 31.52
N ALA A 663 -0.05 -25.64 31.66
CA ALA A 663 -0.96 -24.82 30.87
C ALA A 663 -0.19 -24.08 29.76
N PRO A 664 -0.42 -24.39 28.46
CA PRO A 664 0.22 -23.69 27.35
C PRO A 664 -0.19 -22.21 27.24
N LEU A 665 -1.40 -21.89 27.74
CA LEU A 665 -1.97 -20.55 27.70
C LEU A 665 -2.65 -20.24 29.05
N PRO A 666 -1.94 -19.65 30.02
CA PRO A 666 -2.50 -19.33 31.33
C PRO A 666 -3.37 -18.06 31.26
N ILE A 667 -4.65 -18.20 30.90
CA ILE A 667 -5.58 -17.08 30.62
C ILE A 667 -5.62 -16.06 31.77
N ALA A 668 -5.80 -16.50 33.01
CA ALA A 668 -5.86 -15.59 34.17
C ALA A 668 -4.60 -14.71 34.26
N ARG A 669 -3.42 -15.32 34.08
CA ARG A 669 -2.13 -14.64 34.10
C ARG A 669 -1.98 -13.67 32.94
N ILE A 670 -2.44 -14.03 31.75
CA ILE A 670 -2.45 -13.14 30.58
C ILE A 670 -3.25 -11.86 30.90
N PHE A 671 -4.42 -11.99 31.52
CA PHE A 671 -5.23 -10.85 31.93
C PHE A 671 -4.57 -10.03 33.04
N GLU A 672 -4.00 -10.67 34.07
CA GLU A 672 -3.25 -9.97 35.13
C GLU A 672 -2.09 -9.15 34.55
N PHE A 673 -1.32 -9.75 33.64
CA PHE A 673 -0.22 -9.07 32.94
C PHE A 673 -0.70 -7.94 32.04
N ALA A 674 -1.73 -8.17 31.23
CA ALA A 674 -2.28 -7.15 30.36
C ALA A 674 -2.86 -5.99 31.16
N ALA A 675 -3.55 -6.27 32.28
CA ALA A 675 -4.10 -5.25 33.18
C ALA A 675 -3.01 -4.42 33.85
N LEU A 676 -1.95 -5.05 34.37
CA LEU A 676 -0.81 -4.34 34.94
C LEU A 676 -0.11 -3.45 33.91
N LEU A 677 0.19 -4.01 32.73
CA LEU A 677 0.84 -3.29 31.62
C LEU A 677 0.01 -2.08 31.19
N PHE A 678 -1.30 -2.29 31.09
CA PHE A 678 -2.27 -1.28 30.72
C PHE A 678 -2.38 -0.18 31.80
N ALA A 679 -2.47 -0.56 33.08
CA ALA A 679 -2.55 0.40 34.17
C ALA A 679 -1.33 1.34 34.19
N ILE A 680 -0.12 0.79 33.99
CA ILE A 680 1.10 1.60 34.02
C ILE A 680 1.22 2.45 32.73
N THR A 681 0.82 1.95 31.56
CA THR A 681 0.79 2.78 30.32
C THR A 681 -0.27 3.88 30.36
N ALA A 682 -1.44 3.61 30.95
CA ALA A 682 -2.47 4.63 31.20
C ALA A 682 -1.96 5.69 32.18
N ALA A 683 -1.31 5.28 33.28
CA ALA A 683 -0.68 6.20 34.24
C ALA A 683 0.41 7.06 33.58
N ALA A 684 1.26 6.46 32.73
CA ALA A 684 2.30 7.18 32.00
C ALA A 684 1.73 8.23 31.02
N ARG A 685 0.61 7.92 30.34
CA ARG A 685 -0.08 8.88 29.45
C ARG A 685 -0.67 10.06 30.22
N VAL A 686 -1.29 9.81 31.38
CA VAL A 686 -1.85 10.86 32.24
C VAL A 686 -0.74 11.79 32.77
N VAL A 687 0.37 11.22 33.26
CA VAL A 687 1.51 11.99 33.77
C VAL A 687 2.19 12.78 32.64
N GLY A 688 2.35 12.17 31.45
CA GLY A 688 2.94 12.83 30.29
C GLY A 688 2.11 13.98 29.72
N ALA A 689 0.79 13.96 29.90
CA ALA A 689 -0.10 15.05 29.47
C ALA A 689 -0.10 16.24 30.45
N ALA A 690 0.13 16.00 31.73
CA ALA A 690 0.05 17.04 32.77
C ALA A 690 1.35 17.84 32.96
N LEU A 691 2.53 17.25 32.69
CA LEU A 691 3.83 17.86 33.04
C LEU A 691 4.92 17.61 31.97
N PRO A 692 5.08 18.48 30.95
CA PRO A 692 6.10 18.31 29.90
C PRO A 692 7.55 18.32 30.42
N GLN A 693 7.84 19.08 31.49
CA GLN A 693 9.15 19.05 32.17
C GLN A 693 9.48 17.69 32.82
N ALA A 694 8.49 16.80 32.95
CA ALA A 694 8.63 15.45 33.48
C ALA A 694 8.84 14.38 32.37
N LEU A 695 9.14 14.76 31.12
CA LEU A 695 9.26 13.79 30.02
C LEU A 695 10.26 12.64 30.30
N PRO A 696 11.48 12.88 30.85
CA PRO A 696 12.39 11.79 31.21
C PRO A 696 11.83 10.85 32.30
N THR A 697 11.12 11.39 33.30
CA THR A 697 10.52 10.59 34.37
C THR A 697 9.28 9.84 33.89
N ALA A 698 8.50 10.41 32.96
CA ALA A 698 7.39 9.74 32.30
C ALA A 698 7.86 8.58 31.41
N ILE A 699 8.96 8.77 30.66
CA ILE A 699 9.58 7.68 29.88
C ILE A 699 10.15 6.59 30.80
N ALA A 700 10.80 6.96 31.91
CA ALA A 700 11.27 5.99 32.90
C ALA A 700 10.12 5.17 33.50
N ALA A 701 9.04 5.84 33.94
CA ALA A 701 7.85 5.20 34.48
C ALA A 701 7.15 4.30 33.45
N SER A 702 7.04 4.77 32.20
CA SER A 702 6.49 3.99 31.08
C SER A 702 7.35 2.75 30.80
N ALA A 703 8.67 2.89 30.85
CA ALA A 703 9.60 1.79 30.59
C ALA A 703 9.59 0.72 31.70
N LEU A 704 9.28 1.09 32.95
CA LEU A 704 9.01 0.13 34.03
C LEU A 704 7.73 -0.70 33.78
N ALA A 705 6.81 -0.21 32.95
CA ALA A 705 5.72 -1.04 32.42
C ALA A 705 6.21 -1.90 31.26
N ASN A 706 6.73 -1.20 30.25
CA ASN A 706 7.00 -1.73 28.94
C ASN A 706 8.02 -0.88 28.21
N VAL A 707 9.23 -1.39 28.09
CA VAL A 707 10.29 -0.74 27.31
C VAL A 707 9.86 -0.54 25.84
N LEU A 708 9.15 -1.50 25.24
CA LEU A 708 8.66 -1.38 23.87
C LEU A 708 7.76 -0.14 23.66
N GLY A 709 6.81 0.07 24.58
CA GLY A 709 5.89 1.20 24.53
C GLY A 709 6.60 2.54 24.75
N ALA A 710 7.53 2.58 25.70
CA ALA A 710 8.35 3.76 25.97
C ALA A 710 9.21 4.14 24.75
N ILE A 711 9.85 3.17 24.10
CA ILE A 711 10.66 3.41 22.89
C ILE A 711 9.80 3.86 21.72
N TYR A 712 8.63 3.26 21.53
CA TYR A 712 7.68 3.67 20.49
C TYR A 712 7.26 5.15 20.67
N ALA A 713 6.98 5.57 21.90
CA ALA A 713 6.66 6.95 22.22
C ALA A 713 7.84 7.90 21.89
N VAL A 714 9.06 7.53 22.27
CA VAL A 714 10.29 8.28 21.92
C VAL A 714 10.46 8.41 20.41
N GLY A 715 10.32 7.31 19.66
CA GLY A 715 10.42 7.32 18.20
C GLY A 715 9.37 8.22 17.55
N THR A 716 8.13 8.20 18.06
CA THR A 716 7.02 9.02 17.54
C THR A 716 7.24 10.51 17.81
N LEU A 717 7.72 10.87 19.00
CA LEU A 717 8.08 12.25 19.34
C LEU A 717 9.20 12.78 18.42
N PHE A 718 10.19 11.94 18.09
CA PHE A 718 11.24 12.32 17.15
C PHE A 718 10.70 12.46 15.72
N ALA A 719 9.92 11.48 15.24
CA ALA A 719 9.35 11.49 13.90
C ALA A 719 8.38 12.67 13.66
N SER A 720 7.71 13.14 14.70
CA SER A 720 6.85 14.32 14.68
C SER A 720 7.60 15.66 14.83
N GLY A 721 8.93 15.63 14.93
CA GLY A 721 9.77 16.83 15.06
C GLY A 721 9.68 17.53 16.42
N ARG A 722 9.11 16.87 17.44
CA ARG A 722 8.93 17.44 18.79
C ARG A 722 10.17 17.33 19.68
N ILE A 723 11.06 16.38 19.38
CA ILE A 723 12.34 16.21 20.08
C ILE A 723 13.48 16.03 19.08
N THR A 724 14.68 16.41 19.47
CA THR A 724 15.92 16.25 18.71
C THR A 724 16.42 14.79 18.74
N ALA A 725 17.32 14.43 17.82
CA ALA A 725 17.92 13.09 17.81
C ALA A 725 18.70 12.82 19.11
N ALA A 726 19.36 13.84 19.66
CA ALA A 726 20.05 13.75 20.94
C ALA A 726 19.07 13.43 22.08
N GLU A 727 17.94 14.13 22.16
CA GLU A 727 16.90 13.86 23.16
C GLU A 727 16.29 12.47 22.98
N ALA A 728 16.03 12.03 21.75
CA ALA A 728 15.55 10.69 21.47
C ALA A 728 16.52 9.61 21.98
N GLY A 729 17.83 9.77 21.73
CA GLY A 729 18.84 8.85 22.26
C GLY A 729 18.94 8.88 23.79
N TYR A 730 18.76 10.04 24.41
CA TYR A 730 18.75 10.20 25.87
C TYR A 730 17.55 9.48 26.50
N LEU A 731 16.34 9.71 25.98
CA LEU A 731 15.12 9.08 26.47
C LEU A 731 15.13 7.57 26.22
N ALA A 732 15.66 7.10 25.09
CA ALA A 732 15.83 5.67 24.83
C ALA A 732 16.80 5.01 25.82
N SER A 733 17.87 5.71 26.21
CA SER A 733 18.80 5.22 27.23
C SER A 733 18.15 5.13 28.61
N ILE A 734 17.30 6.09 28.96
CA ILE A 734 16.50 6.03 30.20
C ILE A 734 15.57 4.83 30.18
N ALA A 735 14.89 4.58 29.06
CA ALA A 735 13.99 3.44 28.94
C ALA A 735 14.73 2.10 29.11
N LEU A 736 15.91 1.96 28.49
CA LEU A 736 16.77 0.78 28.65
C LEU A 736 17.26 0.59 30.09
N LEU A 737 17.68 1.69 30.74
CA LEU A 737 18.13 1.66 32.13
C LEU A 737 16.99 1.25 33.07
N ALA A 738 15.81 1.84 32.91
CA ALA A 738 14.62 1.51 33.70
C ALA A 738 14.25 0.03 33.54
N GLY A 739 14.22 -0.49 32.31
CA GLY A 739 13.91 -1.90 32.05
C GLY A 739 14.96 -2.88 32.57
N ALA A 740 16.24 -2.49 32.64
CA ALA A 740 17.29 -3.30 33.27
C ALA A 740 17.18 -3.26 34.81
N ALA A 741 16.90 -2.09 35.39
CA ALA A 741 16.71 -1.91 36.82
C ALA A 741 15.46 -2.65 37.34
N GLU A 742 14.38 -2.67 36.57
CA GLU A 742 13.16 -3.43 36.86
C GLU A 742 13.47 -4.91 37.16
N LYS A 743 14.40 -5.52 36.41
CA LYS A 743 14.78 -6.93 36.58
C LYS A 743 15.51 -7.20 37.90
N VAL A 744 16.13 -6.18 38.50
CA VAL A 744 16.67 -6.26 39.87
C VAL A 744 15.51 -6.39 40.87
N GLY A 745 14.43 -5.62 40.66
CA GLY A 745 13.20 -5.73 41.46
C GLY A 745 12.51 -7.08 41.28
N ILE A 746 12.35 -7.54 40.04
CA ILE A 746 11.76 -8.85 39.74
C ILE A 746 12.60 -10.00 40.34
N ALA A 747 13.93 -9.89 40.31
CA ALA A 747 14.82 -10.89 40.90
C ALA A 747 14.59 -11.06 42.42
N ALA A 748 14.09 -10.04 43.12
CA ALA A 748 13.78 -10.13 44.56
C ALA A 748 12.68 -11.15 44.88
N LEU A 749 11.84 -11.50 43.89
CA LEU A 749 10.78 -12.50 44.01
C LEU A 749 11.29 -13.96 43.96
N LEU A 750 12.59 -14.17 43.71
CA LEU A 750 13.22 -15.49 43.78
C LEU A 750 13.36 -15.95 45.24
N ARG A 751 12.90 -17.18 45.52
CA ARG A 751 12.98 -17.81 46.85
C ARG A 751 14.38 -18.31 47.20
N ASP A 752 15.21 -18.66 46.21
CA ASP A 752 16.61 -19.04 46.43
C ASP A 752 17.49 -17.78 46.57
N GLY A 753 18.13 -17.64 47.73
CA GLY A 753 18.99 -16.49 48.04
C GLY A 753 20.20 -16.36 47.12
N ARG A 754 20.75 -17.48 46.63
CA ARG A 754 21.90 -17.46 45.70
C ARG A 754 21.49 -17.02 44.31
N ALA A 755 20.42 -17.61 43.76
CA ALA A 755 19.85 -17.18 42.49
C ALA A 755 19.40 -15.71 42.50
N ARG A 756 18.78 -15.26 43.61
CA ARG A 756 18.38 -13.86 43.82
C ARG A 756 19.56 -12.92 43.76
N ALA A 757 20.62 -13.20 44.54
CA ALA A 757 21.82 -12.36 44.58
C ALA A 757 22.52 -12.31 43.21
N LEU A 758 22.62 -13.45 42.52
CA LEU A 758 23.20 -13.52 41.18
C LEU A 758 22.37 -12.72 40.16
N ALA A 759 21.05 -12.92 40.11
CA ALA A 759 20.18 -12.22 39.19
C ALA A 759 20.21 -10.69 39.42
N ALA A 760 20.21 -10.26 40.68
CA ALA A 760 20.34 -8.86 41.05
C ALA A 760 21.71 -8.30 40.61
N ALA A 761 22.81 -8.96 40.94
CA ALA A 761 24.16 -8.50 40.59
C ALA A 761 24.37 -8.35 39.08
N LEU A 762 23.89 -9.32 38.28
CA LEU A 762 24.01 -9.27 36.81
C LEU A 762 23.21 -8.10 36.22
N ASN A 763 21.98 -7.88 36.68
CA ASN A 763 21.14 -6.78 36.16
C ASN A 763 21.59 -5.40 36.67
N VAL A 764 22.18 -5.31 37.88
CA VAL A 764 22.86 -4.10 38.35
C VAL A 764 24.07 -3.80 37.46
N ALA A 765 24.89 -4.79 37.13
CA ALA A 765 26.04 -4.60 36.23
C ALA A 765 25.60 -4.11 34.83
N ILE A 766 24.54 -4.68 34.26
CA ILE A 766 23.97 -4.23 32.99
C ILE A 766 23.45 -2.79 33.11
N SER A 767 22.75 -2.46 34.20
CA SER A 767 22.25 -1.11 34.47
C SER A 767 23.39 -0.09 34.59
N CYS A 768 24.47 -0.44 35.29
CA CYS A 768 25.67 0.39 35.40
C CYS A 768 26.36 0.61 34.06
N ALA A 769 26.42 -0.40 33.19
CA ALA A 769 26.98 -0.26 31.84
C ALA A 769 26.17 0.73 30.98
N VAL A 770 24.84 0.63 31.02
CA VAL A 770 23.95 1.57 30.31
C VAL A 770 24.04 2.98 30.89
N ALA A 771 24.11 3.12 32.22
CA ALA A 771 24.27 4.40 32.90
C ALA A 771 25.62 5.06 32.59
N ALA A 772 26.71 4.29 32.56
CA ALA A 772 28.03 4.79 32.19
C ALA A 772 28.05 5.34 30.76
N ALA A 773 27.41 4.64 29.81
CA ALA A 773 27.27 5.12 28.43
C ALA A 773 26.48 6.44 28.34
N LEU A 774 25.47 6.62 29.20
CA LEU A 774 24.68 7.84 29.30
C LEU A 774 25.51 9.02 29.83
N ILE A 775 26.31 8.80 30.87
CA ILE A 775 27.15 9.83 31.52
C ILE A 775 28.30 10.26 30.59
N LEU A 776 28.99 9.30 29.97
CA LEU A 776 30.08 9.57 29.02
C LEU A 776 29.62 10.40 27.81
N ARG A 777 28.33 10.31 27.45
CA ARG A 777 27.73 11.11 26.38
C ARG A 777 27.49 12.57 26.79
N ARG A 778 27.19 12.84 28.07
CA ARG A 778 27.04 14.21 28.60
C ARG A 778 28.37 14.96 28.72
N GLY A 779 29.49 14.23 28.90
CA GLY A 779 30.82 14.82 29.05
C GLY A 779 31.53 15.25 27.75
N ARG A 780 30.93 15.06 26.57
CA ARG A 780 31.49 15.52 25.30
C ARG A 780 30.84 16.85 24.88
N PRO A 781 31.50 18.01 25.02
CA PRO A 781 30.99 19.25 24.46
C PRO A 781 30.88 19.12 22.94
N ALA A 782 29.77 19.60 22.38
CA ALA A 782 29.57 19.67 20.94
C ALA A 782 30.71 20.50 20.32
N ARG A 783 31.51 19.90 19.43
CA ARG A 783 32.42 20.68 18.58
C ARG A 783 31.55 21.63 17.75
N PRO A 784 31.81 22.95 17.74
CA PRO A 784 31.10 23.85 16.86
C PRO A 784 31.38 23.44 15.41
N SER A 785 30.31 23.19 14.65
CA SER A 785 30.40 22.93 13.21
C SER A 785 30.95 24.17 12.52
N ALA A 786 32.15 24.06 11.94
CA ALA A 786 32.68 25.05 11.03
C ALA A 786 31.77 25.19 9.80
N GLY A 787 31.45 26.43 9.43
CA GLY A 787 30.96 26.78 8.09
C GLY A 787 29.47 27.15 7.99
N SER A 788 29.09 28.30 8.52
CA SER A 788 28.07 29.14 7.89
C SER A 788 28.69 30.52 7.63
N PRO A 789 28.64 31.05 6.39
CA PRO A 789 29.17 32.39 6.12
C PRO A 789 28.21 33.44 6.71
N PRO A 790 28.73 34.60 7.14
CA PRO A 790 27.92 35.64 7.77
C PRO A 790 26.94 36.23 6.76
N ARG A 791 25.67 36.34 7.17
CA ARG A 791 24.71 37.22 6.52
C ARG A 791 25.20 38.66 6.73
N ALA A 792 25.61 39.31 5.65
CA ALA A 792 25.80 40.74 5.63
C ALA A 792 24.43 41.43 5.70
N SER A 793 24.29 42.30 6.69
CA SER A 793 23.29 43.34 6.76
C SER A 793 23.70 44.50 5.86
N SER A 794 22.95 44.74 4.80
CA SER A 794 22.67 46.05 4.20
C SER A 794 21.54 45.89 3.18
#